data_AF-A0A7C3I578-F1
#
_entry.id   AF-A0A7C3I578-F1
#
_cell.length_a   1.000
_cell.length_b   1.000
_cell.length_c   1.000
_cell.angle_alpha   90.00
_cell.angle_beta   90.00
_cell.angle_gamma   90.00
#
_symmetry.space_group_name_H-M   'P 1'
#
loop_
_entity.id
_entity.type
_entity.pdbx_description
1 polymer ?
#
loop_
_entity_poly.entity_id
_entity_poly.type
_entity_poly.pdbx_seq_one_letter_code
_entity_poly.pdbx_strand_id
1 'polypeptide(L)'
;METLGPRPFARNPDGSYLSAIGTLFPRHRLLITEPPIHSFQRARFMEWLQRSETAADGKPWTKRRLYWEAAESVDLVFEPGDVVLIRPEVERLDLAFQTDQLLQDACEVPKHRIRFARTHDPRVRQALRERGELWRMFSVVFDRAAAIQAIRQSRVAIRCQPIYYYNAQSGTRWLTYQEFAGLGRLDDDSLARQLDEIREHCDQRNRHGNPELAFFGVDPLKFGAPLFNGPGFGDLASAPLRARYDELARMFREATDKLLREDDVEADYWRARMLLAITGASERNGRDDPVLHPGVESMLKLRWLPGGRFEQGEFIFESFLPTADAPPDNPELVPFWDSLARGFIANFIREYGNLEHLNLARVEATTTATARPRGRRGVYLAELKVRDEPQARVLFLRVQRWGIAERLAEVDAQGRPRMDLVGAILETEEYLDYTLDRRLGCLQFGMHLPPRVHMRRVTERYQGVRTEYRNLRLPVIYFEREYLAGLPTNSVPERKLQDPRYALALARLLGTAAAPNLVVGRTLEPATPNTPGEPLFDNGDEIIVEGSDGLPRHLFLVDHSGAFTDWRTPTLLPFAQSYAGPANCRAENVADPRAFAEAYLAAFRDELQRLFRDYELRKAAFDGLFKHLTADPAGNFAYRWSRVLERLARTNVEEVVREVQRHIASLI
;
A
#
# COMPACT_ATOMS: atom_id res chain seq x y z
N MET A 1 17.01 14.71 -30.43
CA MET A 1 16.40 13.36 -30.57
C MET A 1 15.37 13.49 -31.68
N GLU A 2 15.31 12.55 -32.61
CA GLU A 2 14.33 12.57 -33.70
C GLU A 2 13.04 11.86 -33.25
N THR A 3 11.88 12.35 -33.69
CA THR A 3 10.57 11.74 -33.42
C THR A 3 9.84 11.46 -34.73
N LEU A 4 9.48 10.19 -34.97
CA LEU A 4 8.66 9.77 -36.10
C LEU A 4 7.21 9.55 -35.65
N GLY A 5 6.35 10.51 -35.98
CA GLY A 5 4.96 10.58 -35.55
C GLY A 5 4.69 11.80 -34.67
N PRO A 6 3.48 11.90 -34.08
CA PRO A 6 3.11 12.96 -33.14
C PRO A 6 4.06 13.02 -31.95
N ARG A 7 4.30 14.21 -31.43
CA ARG A 7 5.07 14.39 -30.20
C ARG A 7 4.34 13.71 -29.02
N PRO A 8 5.07 13.26 -27.97
CA PRO A 8 4.46 12.82 -26.73
C PRO A 8 3.42 13.83 -26.22
N PHE A 9 2.28 13.32 -25.76
CA PHE A 9 1.16 14.11 -25.21
C PHE A 9 0.48 15.09 -26.18
N ALA A 10 0.79 15.07 -27.47
CA ALA A 10 0.02 15.82 -28.45
C ALA A 10 -1.44 15.32 -28.44
N ARG A 11 -2.42 16.23 -28.49
CA ARG A 11 -3.85 15.91 -28.30
C ARG A 11 -4.66 16.17 -29.57
N ASN A 12 -5.68 15.35 -29.75
CA ASN A 12 -6.77 15.58 -30.68
C ASN A 12 -7.66 16.75 -30.21
N PRO A 13 -8.51 17.32 -31.08
CA PRO A 13 -9.47 18.37 -30.71
C PRO A 13 -10.44 17.98 -29.58
N ASP A 14 -10.69 16.68 -29.41
CA ASP A 14 -11.53 16.12 -28.33
C ASP A 14 -10.78 15.92 -26.99
N GLY A 15 -9.49 16.27 -26.95
CA GLY A 15 -8.64 16.15 -25.76
C GLY A 15 -7.95 14.79 -25.57
N SER A 16 -8.28 13.78 -26.39
CA SER A 16 -7.60 12.48 -26.39
C SER A 16 -6.16 12.60 -26.93
N TYR A 17 -5.26 11.69 -26.57
CA TYR A 17 -3.90 11.72 -27.10
C TYR A 17 -3.85 11.24 -28.56
N LEU A 18 -3.09 11.94 -29.39
CA LEU A 18 -2.79 11.55 -30.78
C LEU A 18 -2.07 10.21 -30.85
N SER A 19 -1.26 9.91 -29.84
CA SER A 19 -0.69 8.58 -29.64
C SER A 19 -0.65 8.23 -28.16
N ALA A 20 -1.19 7.06 -27.81
CA ALA A 20 -1.19 6.53 -26.45
C ALA A 20 0.08 5.73 -26.12
N ILE A 21 0.91 5.41 -27.12
CA ILE A 21 2.11 4.59 -26.94
C ILE A 21 3.28 5.07 -27.81
N GLY A 22 4.51 4.76 -27.40
CA GLY A 22 5.69 4.97 -28.23
C GLY A 22 6.74 3.89 -28.00
N THR A 23 7.66 3.73 -28.93
CA THR A 23 8.83 2.88 -28.78
C THR A 23 10.06 3.74 -28.99
N LEU A 24 10.91 3.82 -27.96
CA LEU A 24 12.14 4.58 -27.98
C LEU A 24 13.32 3.64 -28.25
N PHE A 25 14.23 4.08 -29.12
CA PHE A 25 15.45 3.36 -29.50
C PHE A 25 16.66 4.14 -28.95
N PRO A 26 17.15 3.82 -27.72
CA PRO A 26 18.08 4.68 -27.01
C PRO A 26 19.40 4.94 -27.76
N ARG A 27 19.95 3.90 -28.40
CA ARG A 27 21.19 3.97 -29.18
C ARG A 27 21.10 4.94 -30.36
N HIS A 28 19.93 5.03 -30.98
CA HIS A 28 19.69 5.86 -32.16
C HIS A 28 19.08 7.22 -31.80
N ARG A 29 18.77 7.47 -30.52
CA ARG A 29 18.07 8.68 -30.05
C ARG A 29 16.85 8.99 -30.93
N LEU A 30 16.04 7.96 -31.16
CA LEU A 30 14.85 7.99 -32.02
C LEU A 30 13.63 7.52 -31.22
N LEU A 31 12.57 8.32 -31.26
CA LEU A 31 11.26 7.96 -30.70
C LEU A 31 10.26 7.74 -31.85
N ILE A 32 9.55 6.62 -31.84
CA ILE A 32 8.48 6.35 -32.80
C ILE A 32 7.16 6.25 -32.05
N THR A 33 6.19 7.08 -32.41
CA THR A 33 4.86 7.13 -31.76
C THR A 33 3.74 6.64 -32.67
N GLU A 34 4.04 6.38 -33.95
CA GLU A 34 3.09 5.83 -34.91
C GLU A 34 3.73 4.70 -35.72
N PRO A 35 2.98 3.63 -36.04
CA PRO A 35 1.55 3.40 -35.77
C PRO A 35 1.24 2.95 -34.32
N PRO A 36 -0.03 2.81 -33.87
CA PRO A 36 -0.39 2.64 -32.45
C PRO A 36 -0.15 1.23 -31.87
N ILE A 37 0.82 0.48 -32.40
CA ILE A 37 1.23 -0.84 -31.88
C ILE A 37 2.76 -0.92 -31.90
N HIS A 38 3.38 -1.29 -30.76
CA HIS A 38 4.84 -1.33 -30.62
C HIS A 38 5.56 -2.26 -31.62
N SER A 39 4.94 -3.37 -32.02
CA SER A 39 5.52 -4.28 -33.04
C SER A 39 5.63 -3.58 -34.39
N PHE A 40 4.62 -2.81 -34.78
CA PHE A 40 4.63 -2.02 -36.01
C PHE A 40 5.54 -0.79 -35.91
N GLN A 41 5.69 -0.18 -34.73
CA GLN A 41 6.69 0.87 -34.50
C GLN A 41 8.12 0.34 -34.72
N ARG A 42 8.41 -0.90 -34.31
CA ARG A 42 9.68 -1.57 -34.64
C ARG A 42 9.85 -1.88 -36.12
N ALA A 43 8.77 -2.27 -36.83
CA ALA A 43 8.82 -2.43 -38.27
C ALA A 43 9.19 -1.12 -38.97
N ARG A 44 8.55 -0.01 -38.57
CA ARG A 44 8.85 1.34 -39.06
C ARG A 44 10.29 1.77 -38.73
N PHE A 45 10.83 1.38 -37.57
CA PHE A 45 12.23 1.59 -37.24
C PHE A 45 13.18 0.84 -38.19
N MET A 46 12.89 -0.42 -38.49
CA MET A 46 13.72 -1.20 -39.43
C MET A 46 13.70 -0.60 -40.83
N GLU A 47 12.56 -0.09 -41.29
CA GLU A 47 12.46 0.66 -42.55
C GLU A 47 13.27 1.96 -42.51
N TRP A 48 13.23 2.69 -41.38
CA TRP A 48 14.02 3.91 -41.18
C TRP A 48 15.53 3.61 -41.24
N LEU A 49 16.00 2.55 -40.59
CA LEU A 49 17.40 2.10 -40.68
C LEU A 49 17.79 1.74 -42.11
N GLN A 50 16.92 1.04 -42.85
CA GLN A 50 17.23 0.65 -44.22
C GLN A 50 17.41 1.84 -45.17
N ARG A 51 16.82 3.01 -44.86
CA ARG A 51 16.99 4.24 -45.64
C ARG A 51 18.38 4.87 -45.50
N SER A 52 19.18 4.50 -44.49
CA SER A 52 20.53 5.07 -44.31
C SER A 52 21.62 4.47 -45.20
N GLU A 53 21.26 3.57 -46.15
CA GLU A 53 22.12 2.86 -47.12
C GLU A 53 23.24 1.98 -46.53
N THR A 54 23.88 2.38 -45.44
CA THR A 54 24.92 1.63 -44.72
C THR A 54 24.81 1.83 -43.21
N ALA A 55 25.09 0.77 -42.45
CA ALA A 55 25.21 0.89 -41.00
C ALA A 55 26.44 1.73 -40.61
N ALA A 56 26.54 2.15 -39.35
CA ALA A 56 27.64 2.97 -38.84
C ALA A 56 29.05 2.36 -39.06
N ASP A 57 29.14 1.05 -39.33
CA ASP A 57 30.37 0.32 -39.65
C ASP A 57 30.59 0.10 -41.17
N GLY A 58 29.82 0.78 -42.02
CA GLY A 58 29.92 0.72 -43.48
C GLY A 58 29.34 -0.56 -44.11
N LYS A 59 28.71 -1.45 -43.33
CA LYS A 59 28.13 -2.70 -43.85
C LYS A 59 26.64 -2.55 -44.17
N PRO A 60 26.12 -3.27 -45.18
CA PRO A 60 24.70 -3.28 -45.47
C PRO A 60 23.88 -3.89 -44.33
N TRP A 61 22.64 -3.43 -44.18
CA TRP A 61 21.71 -3.93 -43.17
C TRP A 61 21.25 -5.35 -43.51
N THR A 62 21.66 -6.33 -42.69
CA THR A 62 21.09 -7.69 -42.77
C THR A 62 19.80 -7.78 -41.96
N LYS A 63 18.87 -8.66 -42.34
CA LYS A 63 17.64 -8.91 -41.56
C LYS A 63 17.95 -9.20 -40.09
N ARG A 64 18.94 -10.07 -39.83
CA ARG A 64 19.36 -10.41 -38.46
C ARG A 64 19.79 -9.17 -37.68
N ARG A 65 20.61 -8.30 -38.28
CA ARG A 65 21.07 -7.06 -37.63
C ARG A 65 19.92 -6.10 -37.34
N LEU A 66 19.00 -5.91 -38.29
CA LEU A 66 17.81 -5.07 -38.09
C LEU A 66 16.96 -5.55 -36.91
N TYR A 67 16.75 -6.86 -36.77
CA TYR A 67 16.06 -7.42 -35.61
C TYR A 67 16.81 -7.19 -34.30
N TRP A 68 18.14 -7.34 -34.29
CA TRP A 68 18.97 -7.06 -33.10
C TRP A 68 18.89 -5.58 -32.69
N GLU A 69 19.02 -4.65 -33.63
CA GLU A 69 18.87 -3.21 -33.36
C GLU A 69 17.45 -2.87 -32.88
N ALA A 70 16.43 -3.46 -33.51
CA ALA A 70 15.03 -3.23 -33.14
C ALA A 70 14.66 -3.81 -31.76
N ALA A 71 15.37 -4.86 -31.32
CA ALA A 71 15.20 -5.46 -30.00
C ALA A 71 15.73 -4.56 -28.88
N GLU A 72 16.69 -3.67 -29.17
CA GLU A 72 17.23 -2.72 -28.21
C GLU A 72 16.37 -1.45 -28.09
N SER A 73 15.06 -1.68 -27.95
CA SER A 73 14.06 -0.64 -27.83
C SER A 73 13.25 -0.80 -26.55
N VAL A 74 12.70 0.32 -26.09
CA VAL A 74 11.93 0.41 -24.87
C VAL A 74 10.54 0.90 -25.19
N ASP A 75 9.55 0.11 -24.76
CA ASP A 75 8.14 0.44 -24.95
C ASP A 75 7.72 1.48 -23.90
N LEU A 76 6.99 2.49 -24.36
CA LEU A 76 6.47 3.62 -23.58
C LEU A 76 4.95 3.65 -23.68
N VAL A 77 4.28 3.93 -22.57
CA VAL A 77 2.83 4.23 -22.54
C VAL A 77 2.65 5.67 -22.08
N PHE A 78 1.80 6.42 -22.77
CA PHE A 78 1.45 7.80 -22.43
C PHE A 78 0.10 7.80 -21.73
N GLU A 79 0.12 8.06 -20.43
CA GLU A 79 -1.05 8.03 -19.55
C GLU A 79 -1.68 9.43 -19.41
N PRO A 80 -2.97 9.51 -19.03
CA PRO A 80 -3.60 10.76 -18.62
C PRO A 80 -2.78 11.50 -17.54
N GLY A 81 -2.79 12.84 -17.59
CA GLY A 81 -1.96 13.68 -16.71
C GLY A 81 -0.52 13.84 -17.18
N ASP A 82 -0.27 13.61 -18.48
CA ASP A 82 1.03 13.71 -19.14
C ASP A 82 2.13 12.86 -18.49
N VAL A 83 1.78 11.63 -18.07
CA VAL A 83 2.72 10.68 -17.46
C VAL A 83 3.25 9.71 -18.52
N VAL A 84 4.56 9.45 -18.53
CA VAL A 84 5.18 8.39 -19.34
C VAL A 84 5.44 7.17 -18.46
N LEU A 85 4.93 6.01 -18.85
CA LEU A 85 5.30 4.72 -18.28
C LEU A 85 6.36 4.06 -19.15
N ILE A 86 7.56 3.89 -18.60
CA ILE A 86 8.61 3.06 -19.17
C ILE A 86 8.28 1.60 -18.89
N ARG A 87 8.25 0.75 -19.92
CA ARG A 87 8.06 -0.70 -19.78
C ARG A 87 9.41 -1.42 -19.87
N PRO A 88 10.07 -1.69 -18.72
CA PRO A 88 11.40 -2.29 -18.72
C PRO A 88 11.38 -3.73 -19.25
N GLU A 89 12.42 -4.07 -20.01
CA GLU A 89 12.87 -5.46 -20.16
C GLU A 89 13.79 -5.80 -18.99
N VAL A 90 13.54 -6.93 -18.35
CA VAL A 90 14.17 -7.22 -17.06
C VAL A 90 15.64 -7.59 -17.24
N GLU A 91 15.97 -8.16 -18.39
CA GLU A 91 17.31 -8.52 -18.82
C GLU A 91 18.09 -7.30 -19.36
N ARG A 92 17.40 -6.17 -19.61
CA ARG A 92 17.96 -4.94 -20.22
C ARG A 92 17.51 -3.67 -19.48
N LEU A 93 17.59 -3.68 -18.15
CA LEU A 93 17.25 -2.52 -17.32
C LEU A 93 18.13 -1.30 -17.62
N ASP A 94 19.35 -1.51 -18.14
CA ASP A 94 20.23 -0.47 -18.67
C ASP A 94 19.54 0.41 -19.71
N LEU A 95 18.81 -0.20 -20.66
CA LEU A 95 18.07 0.53 -21.69
C LEU A 95 16.91 1.32 -21.11
N ALA A 96 16.24 0.80 -20.07
CA ALA A 96 15.14 1.48 -19.41
C ALA A 96 15.61 2.76 -18.70
N PHE A 97 16.75 2.71 -18.01
CA PHE A 97 17.35 3.89 -17.38
C PHE A 97 17.97 4.86 -18.38
N GLN A 98 18.52 4.37 -19.49
CA GLN A 98 18.97 5.24 -20.58
C GLN A 98 17.78 5.95 -21.26
N THR A 99 16.65 5.25 -21.42
CA THR A 99 15.40 5.80 -21.93
C THR A 99 14.88 6.90 -21.01
N ASP A 100 14.87 6.65 -19.70
CA ASP A 100 14.54 7.66 -18.69
C ASP A 100 15.37 8.94 -18.84
N GLN A 101 16.69 8.81 -18.94
CA GLN A 101 17.58 9.95 -19.13
C GLN A 101 17.29 10.70 -20.45
N LEU A 102 17.06 9.97 -21.55
CA LEU A 102 16.74 10.57 -22.84
C LEU A 102 15.40 11.32 -22.84
N LEU A 103 14.39 10.79 -22.14
CA LEU A 103 13.10 11.46 -21.99
C LEU A 103 13.25 12.79 -21.23
N GLN A 104 14.09 12.84 -20.20
CA GLN A 104 14.39 14.06 -19.46
C GLN A 104 15.17 15.06 -20.31
N ASP A 105 16.30 14.62 -20.90
CA ASP A 105 17.24 15.53 -21.56
C ASP A 105 16.77 15.99 -22.94
N ALA A 106 16.08 15.13 -23.68
CA ALA A 106 15.81 15.36 -25.11
C ALA A 106 14.32 15.50 -25.46
N CYS A 107 13.42 14.99 -24.62
CA CYS A 107 11.98 15.22 -24.76
C CYS A 107 11.46 16.28 -23.79
N GLU A 108 12.31 16.80 -22.89
CA GLU A 108 11.95 17.75 -21.83
C GLU A 108 10.81 17.22 -20.94
N VAL A 109 10.69 15.90 -20.80
CA VAL A 109 9.69 15.30 -19.92
C VAL A 109 10.19 15.39 -18.48
N PRO A 110 9.48 16.09 -17.57
CA PRO A 110 9.90 16.19 -16.19
C PRO A 110 9.99 14.82 -15.52
N LYS A 111 11.04 14.59 -14.71
CA LYS A 111 11.27 13.29 -14.05
C LYS A 111 10.08 12.82 -13.20
N HIS A 112 9.35 13.74 -12.56
CA HIS A 112 8.17 13.41 -11.75
C HIS A 112 6.99 12.85 -12.55
N ARG A 113 7.00 13.04 -13.87
CA ARG A 113 6.03 12.49 -14.83
C ARG A 113 6.50 11.18 -15.48
N ILE A 114 7.66 10.64 -15.10
CA ILE A 114 8.18 9.38 -15.65
C ILE A 114 8.11 8.28 -14.58
N ARG A 115 7.43 7.18 -14.90
CA ARG A 115 7.25 5.99 -14.05
C ARG A 115 7.74 4.73 -14.73
N PHE A 116 7.96 3.70 -13.93
CA PHE A 116 8.32 2.36 -14.38
C PHE A 116 7.16 1.39 -14.16
N ALA A 117 6.79 0.69 -15.23
CA ALA A 117 5.85 -0.42 -15.20
C ALA A 117 6.54 -1.73 -14.79
N ARG A 118 5.79 -2.84 -14.76
CA ARG A 118 6.28 -4.20 -14.42
C ARG A 118 6.96 -4.30 -13.05
N THR A 119 6.56 -3.46 -12.11
CA THR A 119 7.06 -3.44 -10.74
C THR A 119 6.61 -4.65 -9.92
N HIS A 120 5.80 -5.55 -10.49
CA HIS A 120 5.58 -6.89 -9.92
C HIS A 120 6.79 -7.82 -10.10
N ASP A 121 7.71 -7.56 -11.03
CA ASP A 121 8.97 -8.30 -11.13
C ASP A 121 9.97 -7.79 -10.07
N PRO A 122 10.51 -8.66 -9.20
CA PRO A 122 11.42 -8.25 -8.12
C PRO A 122 12.71 -7.61 -8.63
N ARG A 123 13.19 -7.96 -9.83
CA ARG A 123 14.42 -7.39 -10.40
C ARG A 123 14.23 -5.93 -10.80
N VAL A 124 13.05 -5.58 -11.35
CA VAL A 124 12.68 -4.18 -11.65
C VAL A 124 12.58 -3.38 -10.36
N ARG A 125 11.93 -3.93 -9.32
CA ARG A 125 11.84 -3.26 -8.01
C ARG A 125 13.21 -3.04 -7.40
N GLN A 126 14.05 -4.07 -7.39
CA GLN A 126 15.39 -4.00 -6.82
C GLN A 126 16.22 -2.90 -7.50
N ALA A 127 16.16 -2.79 -8.82
CA ALA A 127 16.85 -1.73 -9.55
C ALA A 127 16.33 -0.32 -9.21
N LEU A 128 15.04 -0.16 -8.89
CA LEU A 128 14.50 1.11 -8.39
C LEU A 128 14.89 1.36 -6.93
N ARG A 129 14.93 0.32 -6.08
CA ARG A 129 15.37 0.42 -4.68
C ARG A 129 16.77 0.97 -4.58
N GLU A 130 17.69 0.36 -5.33
CA GLU A 130 19.11 0.73 -5.38
C GLU A 130 19.33 2.17 -5.82
N ARG A 131 18.33 2.75 -6.50
CA ARG A 131 18.38 4.14 -6.96
C ARG A 131 17.76 5.15 -5.98
N GLY A 132 17.09 4.68 -4.92
CA GLY A 132 16.23 5.52 -4.08
C GLY A 132 14.93 5.95 -4.78
N GLU A 133 14.52 5.21 -5.82
CA GLU A 133 13.49 5.59 -6.78
C GLU A 133 12.21 4.73 -6.68
N LEU A 134 11.91 4.11 -5.53
CA LEU A 134 10.64 3.38 -5.33
C LEU A 134 9.40 4.26 -5.58
N TRP A 135 9.52 5.58 -5.42
CA TRP A 135 8.49 6.57 -5.78
C TRP A 135 8.16 6.63 -7.27
N ARG A 136 8.99 6.02 -8.12
CA ARG A 136 8.78 5.93 -9.57
C ARG A 136 8.12 4.64 -10.00
N MET A 137 7.85 3.73 -9.06
CA MET A 137 6.99 2.60 -9.36
C MET A 137 5.63 3.12 -9.83
N PHE A 138 5.07 2.50 -10.86
CA PHE A 138 3.65 2.64 -11.15
C PHE A 138 2.85 1.94 -10.03
N SER A 139 2.70 2.64 -8.91
CA SER A 139 1.86 2.25 -7.78
C SER A 139 0.57 3.04 -7.87
N VAL A 140 -0.57 2.33 -7.82
CA VAL A 140 -1.86 2.98 -7.93
C VAL A 140 -2.62 2.89 -6.63
N VAL A 141 -2.38 3.88 -5.78
CA VAL A 141 -3.29 4.20 -4.70
C VAL A 141 -4.43 4.97 -5.31
N PHE A 142 -5.54 4.29 -5.56
CA PHE A 142 -6.77 4.94 -5.95
C PHE A 142 -7.61 5.29 -4.71
N ASP A 143 -8.12 6.52 -4.64
CA ASP A 143 -9.41 6.72 -3.99
C ASP A 143 -10.54 6.25 -4.92
N ARG A 144 -11.78 6.25 -4.45
CA ARG A 144 -12.92 5.75 -5.23
C ARG A 144 -13.09 6.50 -6.55
N ALA A 145 -12.91 7.82 -6.56
CA ALA A 145 -13.11 8.64 -7.76
C ALA A 145 -11.99 8.39 -8.78
N ALA A 146 -10.74 8.35 -8.32
CA ALA A 146 -9.58 8.05 -9.14
C ALA A 146 -9.63 6.61 -9.70
N ALA A 147 -10.13 5.64 -8.93
CA ALA A 147 -10.34 4.27 -9.38
C ALA A 147 -11.30 4.19 -10.56
N ILE A 148 -12.48 4.82 -10.42
CA ILE A 148 -13.50 4.86 -11.46
C ILE A 148 -12.93 5.56 -12.71
N GLN A 149 -12.23 6.67 -12.52
CA GLN A 149 -11.64 7.41 -13.63
C GLN A 149 -10.60 6.59 -14.38
N ALA A 150 -9.73 5.87 -13.67
CA ALA A 150 -8.71 5.04 -14.28
C ALA A 150 -9.29 3.86 -15.07
N ILE A 151 -10.33 3.20 -14.56
CA ILE A 151 -11.03 2.14 -15.31
C ILE A 151 -11.60 2.72 -16.61
N ARG A 152 -12.30 3.86 -16.53
CA ARG A 152 -12.87 4.52 -17.71
C ARG A 152 -11.81 4.90 -18.75
N GLN A 153 -10.66 5.38 -18.29
CA GLN A 153 -9.55 5.80 -19.16
C GLN A 153 -8.73 4.64 -19.73
N SER A 154 -8.79 3.46 -19.12
CA SER A 154 -8.07 2.27 -19.62
C SER A 154 -8.68 1.65 -20.89
N ARG A 155 -9.83 2.16 -21.34
CA ARG A 155 -10.56 1.63 -22.48
C ARG A 155 -9.88 2.01 -23.80
N VAL A 156 -9.47 1.02 -24.59
CA VAL A 156 -8.72 1.19 -25.84
C VAL A 156 -9.30 0.35 -26.98
N ALA A 157 -9.04 0.79 -28.21
CA ALA A 157 -9.25 0.01 -29.43
C ALA A 157 -7.94 -0.63 -29.91
N ILE A 158 -8.03 -1.70 -30.70
CA ILE A 158 -6.90 -2.19 -31.49
C ILE A 158 -7.01 -1.62 -32.92
N ARG A 159 -8.04 -2.01 -33.68
CA ARG A 159 -8.40 -1.46 -34.99
C ARG A 159 -9.87 -1.10 -35.09
N CYS A 160 -10.74 -1.88 -34.45
CA CYS A 160 -12.20 -1.73 -34.49
C CYS A 160 -12.71 -0.90 -33.29
N GLN A 161 -13.73 -1.36 -32.57
CA GLN A 161 -14.31 -0.60 -31.46
C GLN A 161 -13.43 -0.61 -30.20
N PRO A 162 -13.49 0.44 -29.35
CA PRO A 162 -12.72 0.48 -28.12
C PRO A 162 -13.39 -0.39 -27.06
N ILE A 163 -13.26 -1.71 -27.13
CA ILE A 163 -13.96 -2.66 -26.23
C ILE A 163 -13.04 -3.31 -25.19
N TYR A 164 -11.77 -2.91 -25.14
CA TYR A 164 -10.76 -3.55 -24.30
C TYR A 164 -10.28 -2.64 -23.19
N TYR A 165 -10.07 -3.20 -22.00
CA TYR A 165 -9.43 -2.53 -20.87
C TYR A 165 -7.94 -2.87 -20.87
N TYR A 166 -7.08 -1.87 -21.05
CA TYR A 166 -5.64 -2.06 -21.20
C TYR A 166 -4.91 -2.12 -19.85
N ASN A 167 -4.09 -3.16 -19.66
CA ASN A 167 -3.14 -3.23 -18.56
C ASN A 167 -1.77 -2.72 -19.01
N ALA A 168 -1.37 -1.54 -18.54
CA ALA A 168 -0.08 -0.94 -18.89
C ALA A 168 1.14 -1.70 -18.35
N GLN A 169 0.99 -2.48 -17.27
CA GLN A 169 2.07 -3.32 -16.75
C GLN A 169 2.34 -4.54 -17.63
N SER A 170 1.32 -5.35 -17.92
CA SER A 170 1.48 -6.57 -18.69
C SER A 170 1.47 -6.33 -20.20
N GLY A 171 0.80 -5.26 -20.65
CA GLY A 171 0.46 -5.00 -22.06
C GLY A 171 -0.75 -5.78 -22.54
N THR A 172 -1.50 -6.44 -21.65
CA THR A 172 -2.67 -7.25 -21.98
C THR A 172 -3.90 -6.38 -22.14
N ARG A 173 -4.71 -6.66 -23.16
CA ARG A 173 -6.03 -6.07 -23.36
C ARG A 173 -7.10 -7.04 -22.83
N TRP A 174 -7.83 -6.61 -21.81
CA TRP A 174 -8.89 -7.39 -21.19
C TRP A 174 -10.23 -7.12 -21.87
N LEU A 175 -10.89 -8.18 -22.34
CA LEU A 175 -12.24 -8.12 -22.86
C LEU A 175 -13.23 -8.60 -21.79
N THR A 176 -14.23 -7.80 -21.46
CA THR A 176 -15.30 -8.17 -20.53
C THR A 176 -16.46 -8.86 -21.25
N TYR A 177 -17.28 -9.59 -20.48
CA TYR A 177 -18.48 -10.21 -21.03
C TYR A 177 -19.47 -9.16 -21.55
N GLN A 178 -19.71 -8.07 -20.83
CA GLN A 178 -20.65 -7.03 -21.26
C GLN A 178 -20.25 -6.43 -22.61
N GLU A 179 -18.97 -6.09 -22.78
CA GLU A 179 -18.47 -5.53 -24.03
C GLU A 179 -18.56 -6.55 -25.18
N PHE A 180 -18.23 -7.81 -24.94
CA PHE A 180 -18.41 -8.89 -25.93
C PHE A 180 -19.88 -9.09 -26.30
N ALA A 181 -20.79 -9.10 -25.33
CA ALA A 181 -22.24 -9.23 -25.55
C ALA A 181 -22.82 -8.02 -26.31
N GLY A 182 -22.17 -6.85 -26.19
CA GLY A 182 -22.52 -5.64 -26.92
C GLY A 182 -22.35 -5.77 -28.44
N LEU A 183 -21.45 -6.65 -28.91
CA LEU A 183 -21.15 -6.85 -30.32
C LEU A 183 -22.34 -7.34 -31.15
N GLY A 184 -23.30 -8.03 -30.52
CA GLY A 184 -24.53 -8.48 -31.16
C GLY A 184 -25.38 -7.35 -31.75
N ARG A 185 -25.15 -6.09 -31.34
CA ARG A 185 -25.83 -4.89 -31.87
C ARG A 185 -25.21 -4.35 -33.16
N LEU A 186 -24.02 -4.81 -33.54
CA LEU A 186 -23.35 -4.38 -34.76
C LEU A 186 -24.04 -4.98 -35.99
N ASP A 187 -23.87 -4.36 -37.16
CA ASP A 187 -24.14 -4.99 -38.46
C ASP A 187 -23.18 -6.16 -38.72
N ASP A 188 -23.51 -7.02 -39.69
CA ASP A 188 -22.77 -8.26 -39.94
C ASP A 188 -21.30 -8.00 -40.34
N ASP A 189 -21.03 -6.99 -41.17
CA ASP A 189 -19.67 -6.66 -41.62
C ASP A 189 -18.81 -6.14 -40.46
N SER A 190 -19.38 -5.29 -39.61
CA SER A 190 -18.70 -4.77 -38.41
C SER A 190 -18.49 -5.86 -37.36
N LEU A 191 -19.45 -6.76 -37.17
CA LEU A 191 -19.34 -7.91 -36.28
C LEU A 191 -18.22 -8.86 -36.73
N ALA A 192 -18.19 -9.21 -38.01
CA ALA A 192 -17.16 -10.07 -38.58
C ALA A 192 -15.76 -9.49 -38.38
N ARG A 193 -15.56 -8.21 -38.70
CA ARG A 193 -14.28 -7.51 -38.50
C ARG A 193 -13.83 -7.52 -37.03
N GLN A 194 -14.76 -7.30 -36.09
CA GLN A 194 -14.44 -7.29 -34.67
C GLN A 194 -14.08 -8.70 -34.16
N LEU A 195 -14.79 -9.74 -34.59
CA LEU A 195 -14.50 -11.13 -34.22
C LEU A 195 -13.16 -11.61 -34.81
N ASP A 196 -12.83 -11.20 -36.03
CA ASP A 196 -11.52 -11.50 -36.62
C ASP A 196 -10.37 -10.78 -35.90
N GLU A 197 -10.57 -9.55 -35.43
CA GLU A 197 -9.61 -8.87 -34.57
C GLU A 197 -9.39 -9.62 -33.25
N ILE A 198 -10.47 -10.07 -32.59
CA ILE A 198 -10.37 -10.86 -31.35
C ILE A 198 -9.61 -12.16 -31.62
N ARG A 199 -9.96 -12.87 -32.68
CA ARG A 199 -9.30 -14.12 -33.11
C ARG A 199 -7.81 -13.93 -33.34
N GLU A 200 -7.43 -12.87 -34.06
CA GLU A 200 -6.04 -12.58 -34.38
C GLU A 200 -5.21 -12.35 -33.11
N HIS A 201 -5.76 -11.63 -32.12
CA HIS A 201 -4.98 -11.19 -30.96
C HIS A 201 -5.11 -12.09 -29.72
N CYS A 202 -6.15 -12.93 -29.60
CA CYS A 202 -6.32 -13.80 -28.44
C CYS A 202 -5.25 -14.90 -28.33
N ASP A 203 -4.69 -15.33 -29.46
CA ASP A 203 -3.62 -16.34 -29.49
C ASP A 203 -2.21 -15.72 -29.46
N GLN A 204 -2.10 -14.41 -29.68
CA GLN A 204 -0.82 -13.71 -29.67
C GLN A 204 -0.28 -13.51 -28.25
N ARG A 205 1.04 -13.48 -28.16
CA ARG A 205 1.78 -13.10 -26.97
C ARG A 205 2.62 -11.88 -27.29
N ASN A 206 2.64 -10.92 -26.38
CA ASN A 206 3.51 -9.76 -26.49
C ASN A 206 4.96 -10.16 -26.21
N ARG A 207 5.91 -9.23 -26.42
CA ARG A 207 7.34 -9.49 -26.26
C ARG A 207 7.75 -9.98 -24.86
N HIS A 208 6.88 -9.80 -23.86
CA HIS A 208 7.11 -10.22 -22.48
C HIS A 208 6.43 -11.55 -22.13
N GLY A 209 5.86 -12.25 -23.13
CA GLY A 209 5.19 -13.54 -22.94
C GLY A 209 3.77 -13.45 -22.36
N ASN A 210 3.23 -12.24 -22.18
CA ASN A 210 1.83 -12.07 -21.75
C ASN A 210 0.89 -12.13 -22.96
N PRO A 211 -0.38 -12.57 -22.80
CA PRO A 211 -1.39 -12.46 -23.85
C PRO A 211 -1.55 -11.02 -24.33
N GLU A 212 -1.62 -10.81 -25.65
CA GLU A 212 -2.00 -9.52 -26.24
C GLU A 212 -3.47 -9.19 -25.92
N LEU A 213 -4.34 -10.21 -25.94
CA LEU A 213 -5.74 -10.14 -25.54
C LEU A 213 -6.09 -11.30 -24.59
N ALA A 214 -6.84 -10.99 -23.52
CA ALA A 214 -7.34 -11.97 -22.55
C ALA A 214 -8.79 -11.67 -22.15
N PHE A 215 -9.48 -12.66 -21.61
CA PHE A 215 -10.88 -12.56 -21.21
C PHE A 215 -11.00 -12.34 -19.70
N PHE A 216 -11.71 -11.29 -19.30
CA PHE A 216 -11.83 -10.88 -17.91
C PHE A 216 -12.80 -11.78 -17.13
N GLY A 217 -12.45 -12.11 -15.88
CA GLY A 217 -13.36 -12.78 -14.96
C GLY A 217 -13.65 -14.25 -15.26
N VAL A 218 -12.85 -14.90 -16.12
CA VAL A 218 -13.02 -16.30 -16.51
C VAL A 218 -11.77 -17.13 -16.24
N ASP A 219 -11.99 -18.43 -16.07
CA ASP A 219 -10.93 -19.43 -16.13
C ASP A 219 -10.49 -19.60 -17.60
N PRO A 220 -9.21 -19.35 -17.94
CA PRO A 220 -8.70 -19.51 -19.31
C PRO A 220 -8.88 -20.93 -19.88
N LEU A 221 -9.05 -21.94 -19.03
CA LEU A 221 -9.35 -23.31 -19.46
C LEU A 221 -10.81 -23.49 -19.92
N LYS A 222 -11.71 -22.61 -19.49
CA LYS A 222 -13.15 -22.65 -19.83
C LYS A 222 -13.50 -21.76 -21.03
N PHE A 223 -12.83 -20.62 -21.16
CA PHE A 223 -13.06 -19.69 -22.26
C PHE A 223 -11.75 -19.00 -22.66
N GLY A 224 -11.36 -19.10 -23.94
CA GLY A 224 -10.06 -18.63 -24.40
C GLY A 224 -9.84 -18.77 -25.90
N ALA A 225 -8.60 -18.50 -26.33
CA ALA A 225 -8.19 -18.51 -27.74
C ALA A 225 -8.60 -19.76 -28.55
N PRO A 226 -8.57 -20.99 -28.01
CA PRO A 226 -8.98 -22.18 -28.76
C PRO A 226 -10.40 -22.12 -29.33
N LEU A 227 -11.30 -21.35 -28.70
CA LEU A 227 -12.68 -21.18 -29.16
C LEU A 227 -12.80 -20.29 -30.40
N PHE A 228 -11.75 -19.54 -30.76
CA PHE A 228 -11.73 -18.66 -31.92
C PHE A 228 -11.00 -19.28 -33.12
N ASN A 229 -10.52 -20.53 -33.00
CA ASN A 229 -9.88 -21.25 -34.09
C ASN A 229 -10.89 -21.61 -35.19
N GLY A 230 -10.51 -21.41 -36.45
CA GLY A 230 -11.38 -21.70 -37.61
C GLY A 230 -11.14 -20.76 -38.80
N PRO A 231 -11.98 -20.85 -39.85
CA PRO A 231 -12.01 -19.88 -40.94
C PRO A 231 -12.29 -18.46 -40.44
N GLY A 232 -11.91 -17.45 -41.23
CA GLY A 232 -12.12 -16.05 -40.87
C GLY A 232 -13.61 -15.74 -40.71
N PHE A 233 -13.95 -14.87 -39.76
CA PHE A 233 -15.35 -14.47 -39.56
C PHE A 233 -15.88 -13.66 -40.74
N GLY A 234 -15.00 -12.95 -41.46
CA GLY A 234 -15.33 -12.27 -42.73
C GLY A 234 -15.74 -13.21 -43.87
N ASP A 235 -15.44 -14.51 -43.78
CA ASP A 235 -15.80 -15.49 -44.81
C ASP A 235 -17.17 -16.16 -44.54
N LEU A 236 -17.79 -15.87 -43.40
CA LEU A 236 -19.08 -16.43 -43.00
C LEU A 236 -20.25 -15.61 -43.55
N ALA A 237 -21.27 -16.29 -44.08
CA ALA A 237 -22.55 -15.66 -44.36
C ALA A 237 -23.25 -15.20 -43.06
N SER A 238 -24.19 -14.25 -43.18
CA SER A 238 -24.90 -13.62 -42.04
C SER A 238 -25.43 -14.60 -40.99
N ALA A 239 -26.18 -15.62 -41.39
CA ALA A 239 -26.79 -16.55 -40.44
C ALA A 239 -25.74 -17.42 -39.68
N PRO A 240 -24.77 -18.07 -40.35
CA PRO A 240 -23.64 -18.73 -39.66
C PRO A 240 -22.82 -17.83 -38.74
N LEU A 241 -22.54 -16.58 -39.16
CA LEU A 241 -21.80 -15.61 -38.36
C LEU A 241 -22.53 -15.33 -37.04
N ARG A 242 -23.83 -15.05 -37.11
CA ARG A 242 -24.68 -14.77 -35.94
C ARG A 242 -24.79 -15.97 -35.01
N ALA A 243 -25.02 -17.16 -35.58
CA ALA A 243 -25.07 -18.40 -34.79
C ALA A 243 -23.76 -18.65 -34.04
N ARG A 244 -22.60 -18.42 -34.70
CA ARG A 244 -21.30 -18.58 -34.07
C ARG A 244 -21.06 -17.54 -32.97
N TYR A 245 -21.45 -16.29 -33.20
CA TYR A 245 -21.39 -15.25 -32.19
C TYR A 245 -22.23 -15.60 -30.95
N ASP A 246 -23.49 -16.02 -31.15
CA ASP A 246 -24.42 -16.37 -30.06
C ASP A 246 -23.88 -17.53 -29.21
N GLU A 247 -23.26 -18.52 -29.86
CA GLU A 247 -22.60 -19.63 -29.18
C GLU A 247 -21.44 -19.14 -28.29
N LEU A 248 -20.54 -18.32 -28.83
CA LEU A 248 -19.41 -17.75 -28.09
C LEU A 248 -19.89 -16.87 -26.93
N ALA A 249 -20.91 -16.04 -27.14
CA ALA A 249 -21.47 -15.16 -26.12
C ALA A 249 -22.09 -15.98 -24.97
N ARG A 250 -22.80 -17.07 -25.28
CA ARG A 250 -23.34 -17.99 -24.29
C ARG A 250 -22.23 -18.64 -23.45
N MET A 251 -21.19 -19.17 -24.11
CA MET A 251 -20.06 -19.80 -23.42
C MET A 251 -19.30 -18.82 -22.52
N PHE A 252 -19.09 -17.58 -22.99
CA PHE A 252 -18.43 -16.56 -22.18
C PHE A 252 -19.27 -16.20 -20.94
N ARG A 253 -20.59 -16.05 -21.10
CA ARG A 253 -21.52 -15.79 -19.99
C ARG A 253 -21.46 -16.89 -18.93
N GLU A 254 -21.47 -18.16 -19.35
CA GLU A 254 -21.44 -19.33 -18.48
C GLU A 254 -20.12 -19.45 -17.72
N ALA A 255 -19.00 -19.09 -18.36
CA ALA A 255 -17.68 -19.09 -17.73
C ALA A 255 -17.45 -17.93 -16.75
N THR A 256 -18.22 -16.83 -16.87
CA THR A 256 -18.05 -15.60 -16.08
C THR A 256 -18.93 -15.62 -14.82
N ASP A 257 -18.32 -15.30 -13.66
CA ASP A 257 -19.03 -15.08 -12.39
C ASP A 257 -20.17 -14.08 -12.58
N LYS A 258 -21.33 -14.34 -11.96
CA LYS A 258 -22.51 -13.47 -12.02
C LYS A 258 -22.19 -12.01 -11.65
N LEU A 259 -21.31 -11.81 -10.66
CA LEU A 259 -20.91 -10.47 -10.19
C LEU A 259 -19.97 -9.74 -11.15
N LEU A 260 -19.46 -10.41 -12.20
CA LEU A 260 -18.52 -9.85 -13.18
C LEU A 260 -19.11 -9.70 -14.59
N ARG A 261 -20.40 -10.00 -14.76
CA ARG A 261 -21.07 -9.95 -16.08
C ARG A 261 -21.45 -8.55 -16.52
N GLU A 262 -21.68 -7.65 -15.57
CA GLU A 262 -22.00 -6.25 -15.82
C GLU A 262 -20.79 -5.39 -15.45
N ASP A 263 -20.41 -4.49 -16.34
CA ASP A 263 -19.29 -3.56 -16.18
C ASP A 263 -19.70 -2.38 -15.28
N ASP A 264 -20.06 -2.67 -14.04
CA ASP A 264 -20.47 -1.68 -13.05
C ASP A 264 -19.29 -1.16 -12.23
N VAL A 265 -18.83 0.04 -12.57
CA VAL A 265 -17.76 0.75 -11.86
C VAL A 265 -18.14 1.15 -10.43
N GLU A 266 -19.43 1.25 -10.11
CA GLU A 266 -19.91 1.62 -8.78
C GLU A 266 -19.92 0.40 -7.85
N ALA A 267 -20.06 -0.82 -8.38
CA ALA A 267 -19.99 -2.07 -7.64
C ALA A 267 -18.57 -2.36 -7.11
N ASP A 268 -18.44 -2.48 -5.78
CA ASP A 268 -17.15 -2.62 -5.09
C ASP A 268 -16.35 -3.84 -5.56
N TYR A 269 -17.01 -5.00 -5.67
CA TYR A 269 -16.37 -6.25 -6.09
C TYR A 269 -15.85 -6.18 -7.54
N TRP A 270 -16.68 -5.69 -8.46
CA TRP A 270 -16.29 -5.55 -9.87
C TRP A 270 -15.14 -4.55 -10.02
N ARG A 271 -15.27 -3.36 -9.40
CA ARG A 271 -14.24 -2.31 -9.44
C ARG A 271 -12.91 -2.81 -8.90
N ALA A 272 -12.90 -3.50 -7.77
CA ALA A 272 -11.68 -4.06 -7.20
C ALA A 272 -11.02 -5.09 -8.15
N ARG A 273 -11.80 -6.01 -8.71
CA ARG A 273 -11.29 -7.04 -9.64
C ARG A 273 -10.77 -6.44 -10.94
N MET A 274 -11.48 -5.47 -11.51
CA MET A 274 -11.04 -4.78 -12.74
C MET A 274 -9.77 -3.96 -12.49
N LEU A 275 -9.70 -3.25 -11.36
CA LEU A 275 -8.48 -2.54 -10.96
C LEU A 275 -7.28 -3.47 -10.86
N LEU A 276 -7.42 -4.63 -10.21
CA LEU A 276 -6.33 -5.62 -10.16
C LEU A 276 -5.92 -6.08 -11.57
N ALA A 277 -6.90 -6.30 -12.46
CA ALA A 277 -6.65 -6.73 -13.83
C ALA A 277 -5.92 -5.67 -14.67
N ILE A 278 -6.26 -4.38 -14.57
CA ILE A 278 -5.61 -3.31 -15.35
C ILE A 278 -4.30 -2.80 -14.72
N THR A 279 -4.12 -2.99 -13.41
CA THR A 279 -2.88 -2.59 -12.71
C THR A 279 -1.86 -3.71 -12.60
N GLY A 280 -2.24 -4.98 -12.81
CA GLY A 280 -1.32 -6.12 -12.70
C GLY A 280 -0.94 -6.48 -11.26
N ALA A 281 -1.63 -5.93 -10.25
CA ALA A 281 -1.48 -6.34 -8.87
C ALA A 281 -2.09 -7.76 -8.71
N SER A 282 -1.24 -8.78 -8.53
CA SER A 282 -1.71 -10.15 -8.24
C SER A 282 -1.74 -10.40 -6.73
N GLU A 283 -2.73 -11.15 -6.26
CA GLU A 283 -2.82 -11.63 -4.87
C GLU A 283 -1.66 -12.54 -4.42
N ARG A 284 -0.81 -13.02 -5.34
CA ARG A 284 0.25 -14.02 -5.06
C ARG A 284 1.66 -13.44 -4.88
N ASN A 285 1.96 -12.26 -5.39
CA ASN A 285 3.36 -11.86 -5.68
C ASN A 285 4.09 -11.06 -4.59
N GLY A 286 3.66 -11.08 -3.33
CA GLY A 286 4.32 -10.24 -2.32
C GLY A 286 4.35 -10.75 -0.88
N ARG A 287 4.06 -12.01 -0.58
CA ARG A 287 4.14 -12.51 0.82
C ARG A 287 5.52 -12.34 1.46
N ASP A 288 6.57 -12.30 0.65
CA ASP A 288 7.96 -12.28 1.14
C ASP A 288 8.64 -10.91 0.96
N ASP A 289 7.92 -9.89 0.45
CA ASP A 289 8.47 -8.56 0.20
C ASP A 289 7.75 -7.52 1.07
N PRO A 290 8.35 -7.04 2.19
CA PRO A 290 7.73 -6.08 3.09
C PRO A 290 7.42 -4.73 2.42
N VAL A 291 7.97 -4.45 1.24
CA VAL A 291 7.67 -3.24 0.45
C VAL A 291 6.41 -3.39 -0.40
N LEU A 292 5.96 -4.63 -0.66
CA LEU A 292 4.75 -4.94 -1.44
C LEU A 292 3.59 -5.46 -0.59
N HIS A 293 3.86 -6.22 0.46
CA HIS A 293 2.86 -6.57 1.47
C HIS A 293 3.47 -6.41 2.84
N PRO A 294 3.43 -5.20 3.38
CA PRO A 294 3.67 -5.08 4.79
C PRO A 294 2.37 -5.51 5.49
N GLY A 295 2.34 -6.56 6.31
CA GLY A 295 1.11 -6.99 7.01
C GLY A 295 0.42 -5.82 7.72
N VAL A 296 -0.89 -5.64 7.48
CA VAL A 296 -1.75 -4.45 7.78
C VAL A 296 -1.24 -3.10 7.32
N GLU A 297 0.05 -2.90 7.11
CA GLU A 297 0.49 -1.87 6.17
C GLU A 297 0.04 -2.16 4.72
N SER A 298 -0.56 -3.32 4.46
CA SER A 298 -1.28 -3.71 3.25
C SER A 298 -2.70 -3.10 3.21
N MET A 299 -3.15 -2.49 4.31
CA MET A 299 -4.23 -1.50 4.32
C MET A 299 -3.69 -0.07 4.24
N LEU A 300 -2.38 0.14 4.41
CA LEU A 300 -1.78 1.47 4.33
C LEU A 300 -1.48 1.77 2.87
N LYS A 301 -2.22 2.74 2.37
CA LYS A 301 -2.00 3.37 1.08
C LYS A 301 -0.62 4.06 1.13
N LEU A 302 0.46 3.34 0.84
CA LEU A 302 1.80 3.90 0.85
C LEU A 302 1.98 4.87 -0.31
N ARG A 303 2.29 6.12 0.03
CA ARG A 303 2.78 7.12 -0.91
C ARG A 303 4.30 7.17 -0.81
N TRP A 304 4.98 6.51 -1.75
CA TRP A 304 6.43 6.60 -1.85
C TRP A 304 6.87 8.03 -2.18
N LEU A 305 7.77 8.54 -1.36
CA LEU A 305 8.38 9.85 -1.50
C LEU A 305 9.78 9.69 -2.14
N PRO A 306 10.28 10.74 -2.81
CA PRO A 306 11.67 10.78 -3.27
C PRO A 306 12.67 10.37 -2.19
N GLY A 307 13.40 9.30 -2.48
CA GLY A 307 14.53 8.81 -1.71
C GLY A 307 15.85 9.31 -2.29
N GLY A 308 16.92 8.57 -2.05
CA GLY A 308 18.22 8.87 -2.63
C GLY A 308 19.23 7.74 -2.47
N ARG A 309 20.43 7.96 -3.03
CA ARG A 309 21.52 6.98 -3.02
C ARG A 309 22.87 7.66 -2.94
N PHE A 310 23.90 6.91 -2.55
CA PHE A 310 25.27 7.39 -2.61
C PHE A 310 25.96 6.96 -3.91
N GLU A 311 26.50 7.94 -4.65
CA GLU A 311 27.37 7.71 -5.80
C GLU A 311 28.70 8.42 -5.56
N GLN A 312 29.81 7.67 -5.60
CA GLN A 312 31.17 8.22 -5.42
C GLN A 312 31.35 9.11 -4.16
N GLY A 313 30.59 8.84 -3.09
CA GLY A 313 30.63 9.60 -1.84
C GLY A 313 29.68 10.79 -1.78
N GLU A 314 28.96 11.12 -2.85
CA GLU A 314 27.91 12.13 -2.89
C GLU A 314 26.53 11.49 -2.69
N PHE A 315 25.69 12.10 -1.85
CA PHE A 315 24.29 11.69 -1.72
C PHE A 315 23.45 12.35 -2.82
N ILE A 316 23.03 11.55 -3.78
CA ILE A 316 22.18 11.97 -4.89
C ILE A 316 20.73 11.95 -4.43
N PHE A 317 20.11 13.13 -4.42
CA PHE A 317 18.69 13.35 -4.12
C PHE A 317 18.00 14.06 -5.29
N GLU A 318 16.67 13.96 -5.37
CA GLU A 318 15.90 14.56 -6.45
C GLU A 318 16.00 16.10 -6.48
N SER A 319 16.47 16.64 -7.61
CA SER A 319 16.73 18.07 -7.82
C SER A 319 15.48 18.90 -8.14
N PHE A 320 14.40 18.27 -8.61
CA PHE A 320 13.16 18.96 -8.96
C PHE A 320 12.34 19.40 -7.74
N LEU A 321 12.62 18.85 -6.56
CA LEU A 321 12.00 19.28 -5.31
C LEU A 321 12.73 20.48 -4.72
N PRO A 322 12.01 21.49 -4.19
CA PRO A 322 12.65 22.62 -3.53
C PRO A 322 13.55 22.14 -2.39
N THR A 323 14.70 22.79 -2.23
CA THR A 323 15.58 22.64 -1.07
C THR A 323 15.01 23.34 0.17
N ALA A 324 14.07 24.26 -0.01
CA ALA A 324 13.39 24.96 1.07
C ALA A 324 12.34 24.07 1.76
N ASP A 325 12.12 24.30 3.05
CA ASP A 325 11.08 23.60 3.85
C ASP A 325 9.65 24.08 3.54
N ALA A 326 9.45 24.82 2.44
CA ALA A 326 8.15 25.28 1.98
C ALA A 326 7.59 24.32 0.92
N PRO A 327 6.27 24.14 0.85
CA PRO A 327 5.66 23.36 -0.21
C PRO A 327 6.03 23.96 -1.59
N PRO A 328 6.18 23.13 -2.62
CA PRO A 328 6.50 23.61 -3.96
C PRO A 328 5.36 24.49 -4.50
N ASP A 329 5.72 25.57 -5.19
CA ASP A 329 4.74 26.46 -5.85
C ASP A 329 3.98 25.71 -6.96
N ASN A 330 4.63 24.73 -7.60
CA ASN A 330 4.00 23.88 -8.60
C ASN A 330 3.12 22.81 -7.91
N PRO A 331 1.79 22.83 -8.11
CA PRO A 331 0.87 21.85 -7.53
C PRO A 331 1.19 20.40 -7.90
N GLU A 332 1.79 20.15 -9.06
CA GLU A 332 2.17 18.80 -9.50
C GLU A 332 3.26 18.16 -8.65
N LEU A 333 4.04 18.97 -7.92
CA LEU A 333 5.14 18.50 -7.09
C LEU A 333 4.71 18.22 -5.65
N VAL A 334 3.56 18.76 -5.22
CA VAL A 334 3.00 18.57 -3.88
C VAL A 334 2.85 17.09 -3.49
N PRO A 335 2.44 16.16 -4.39
CA PRO A 335 2.37 14.74 -4.07
C PRO A 335 3.72 14.10 -3.69
N PHE A 336 4.83 14.65 -4.18
CA PHE A 336 6.19 14.15 -3.92
C PHE A 336 6.88 14.89 -2.77
N TRP A 337 6.27 15.95 -2.27
CA TRP A 337 6.83 16.77 -1.21
C TRP A 337 6.26 16.39 0.16
N ASP A 338 7.14 16.34 1.16
CA ASP A 338 6.77 16.22 2.56
C ASP A 338 7.79 16.99 3.40
N SER A 339 7.32 17.80 4.35
CA SER A 339 8.17 18.69 5.16
C SER A 339 9.14 17.94 6.06
N LEU A 340 8.87 16.67 6.38
CA LEU A 340 9.69 15.87 7.30
C LEU A 340 10.67 14.94 6.57
N ALA A 341 10.43 14.64 5.29
CA ALA A 341 11.18 13.64 4.53
C ALA A 341 12.69 13.92 4.50
N ARG A 342 13.10 15.14 4.17
CA ARG A 342 14.52 15.53 4.17
C ARG A 342 15.15 15.41 5.56
N GLY A 343 14.38 15.71 6.61
CA GLY A 343 14.83 15.56 8.00
C GLY A 343 15.11 14.10 8.35
N PHE A 344 14.22 13.17 7.96
CA PHE A 344 14.44 11.74 8.17
C PHE A 344 15.67 11.25 7.42
N ILE A 345 15.79 11.58 6.13
CA ILE A 345 16.94 11.22 5.30
C ILE A 345 18.25 11.71 5.93
N ALA A 346 18.30 12.98 6.36
CA ALA A 346 19.48 13.55 7.00
C ALA A 346 19.83 12.84 8.33
N ASN A 347 18.83 12.44 9.13
CA ASN A 347 19.07 11.67 10.34
C ASN A 347 19.67 10.30 10.04
N PHE A 348 19.13 9.58 9.05
CA PHE A 348 19.67 8.27 8.65
C PHE A 348 21.08 8.38 8.08
N ILE A 349 21.37 9.38 7.26
CA ILE A 349 22.73 9.61 6.76
C ILE A 349 23.72 9.82 7.92
N ARG A 350 23.34 10.63 8.93
CA ARG A 350 24.19 10.88 10.12
C ARG A 350 24.38 9.64 10.99
N GLU A 351 23.34 8.82 11.13
CA GLU A 351 23.37 7.65 12.00
C GLU A 351 24.18 6.52 11.40
N TYR A 352 23.95 6.20 10.13
CA TYR A 352 24.58 5.04 9.49
C TYR A 352 25.91 5.41 8.82
N GLY A 353 26.02 6.58 8.18
CA GLY A 353 27.25 7.07 7.54
C GLY A 353 27.68 6.32 6.26
N ASN A 354 27.37 5.03 6.12
CA ASN A 354 27.74 4.14 5.01
C ASN A 354 26.51 3.56 4.27
N LEU A 355 25.47 4.38 4.07
CA LEU A 355 24.30 4.00 3.28
C LEU A 355 24.65 3.84 1.79
N GLU A 356 24.06 2.86 1.13
CA GLU A 356 24.07 2.74 -0.33
C GLU A 356 22.87 3.46 -0.93
N HIS A 357 21.68 3.19 -0.40
CA HIS A 357 20.44 3.80 -0.84
C HIS A 357 19.41 3.84 0.28
N LEU A 358 18.42 4.72 0.10
CA LEU A 358 17.29 4.89 0.99
C LEU A 358 16.03 5.22 0.20
N ASN A 359 14.95 4.52 0.53
CA ASN A 359 13.59 4.77 0.06
C ASN A 359 12.71 5.16 1.25
N LEU A 360 11.82 6.13 1.05
CA LEU A 360 10.91 6.62 2.08
C LEU A 360 9.48 6.59 1.55
N ALA A 361 8.52 6.15 2.36
CA ALA A 361 7.11 6.24 2.08
C ALA A 361 6.38 6.92 3.22
N ARG A 362 5.34 7.69 2.89
CA ARG A 362 4.32 8.11 3.84
C ARG A 362 3.16 7.14 3.80
N VAL A 363 2.67 6.78 4.97
CA VAL A 363 1.43 6.04 5.13
C VAL A 363 0.27 7.02 4.98
N GLU A 364 -0.55 6.86 3.95
CA GLU A 364 -1.81 7.59 3.82
C GLU A 364 -2.90 6.93 4.67
N ALA A 365 -3.71 7.75 5.34
CA ALA A 365 -4.77 7.25 6.21
C ALA A 365 -5.87 6.53 5.40
N THR A 366 -6.37 5.42 5.93
CA THR A 366 -7.60 4.78 5.43
C THR A 366 -8.80 5.69 5.71
N THR A 367 -9.63 5.87 4.68
CA THR A 367 -10.85 6.69 4.67
C THR A 367 -11.97 6.20 5.61
N THR A 368 -11.72 5.19 6.45
CA THR A 368 -12.72 4.56 7.33
C THR A 368 -12.84 5.18 8.73
N ALA A 369 -12.07 6.21 9.06
CA ALA A 369 -12.32 7.00 10.28
C ALA A 369 -13.19 8.23 9.95
N THR A 370 -14.51 8.11 10.15
CA THR A 370 -15.50 9.18 9.96
C THR A 370 -15.35 10.37 10.91
N ALA A 371 -14.49 10.29 11.93
CA ALA A 371 -14.12 11.41 12.78
C ALA A 371 -12.75 11.96 12.38
N ARG A 372 -12.66 13.26 12.03
CA ARG A 372 -11.38 13.97 11.90
C ARG A 372 -10.61 13.78 13.22
N PRO A 373 -9.50 13.04 13.24
CA PRO A 373 -8.79 12.85 14.48
C PRO A 373 -8.15 14.17 14.92
N ARG A 374 -8.33 14.53 16.18
CA ARG A 374 -7.59 15.65 16.81
C ARG A 374 -6.09 15.29 16.90
N GLY A 375 -5.21 16.16 16.38
CA GLY A 375 -3.75 16.03 16.40
C GLY A 375 -3.12 15.39 15.15
N ARG A 376 -1.78 15.33 15.12
CA ARG A 376 -0.97 14.82 14.00
C ARG A 376 -0.98 13.27 13.94
N ARG A 377 -0.93 12.71 12.73
CA ARG A 377 -0.87 11.24 12.48
C ARG A 377 0.18 10.85 11.42
N GLY A 378 1.28 11.59 11.34
CA GLY A 378 2.35 11.28 10.38
C GLY A 378 2.95 9.90 10.67
N VAL A 379 2.80 8.97 9.73
CA VAL A 379 3.41 7.64 9.79
C VAL A 379 4.20 7.44 8.49
N TYR A 380 5.40 6.90 8.60
CA TYR A 380 6.31 6.70 7.48
C TYR A 380 6.98 5.34 7.56
N LEU A 381 7.40 4.84 6.41
CA LEU A 381 8.22 3.64 6.26
C LEU A 381 9.54 4.06 5.59
N ALA A 382 10.67 3.64 6.13
CA ALA A 382 11.97 3.84 5.50
C ALA A 382 12.62 2.49 5.22
N GLU A 383 13.00 2.26 3.97
CA GLU A 383 13.86 1.15 3.59
C GLU A 383 15.27 1.70 3.36
N LEU A 384 16.27 1.15 4.04
CA LEU A 384 17.66 1.58 3.94
C LEU A 384 18.59 0.39 3.75
N LYS A 385 19.52 0.54 2.82
CA LYS A 385 20.59 -0.43 2.60
C LYS A 385 21.90 0.15 3.11
N VAL A 386 22.45 -0.49 4.14
CA VAL A 386 23.79 -0.25 4.65
C VAL A 386 24.77 -1.12 3.87
N ARG A 387 25.92 -0.57 3.46
CA ARG A 387 26.90 -1.24 2.58
C ARG A 387 27.34 -2.62 3.09
N ASP A 388 27.59 -2.73 4.39
CA ASP A 388 28.17 -3.94 5.00
C ASP A 388 27.12 -4.90 5.58
N GLU A 389 25.83 -4.54 5.50
CA GLU A 389 24.75 -5.40 5.98
C GLU A 389 24.20 -6.25 4.82
N PRO A 390 23.88 -7.54 5.02
CA PRO A 390 23.41 -8.40 3.92
C PRO A 390 22.05 -7.97 3.39
N GLN A 391 21.14 -7.55 4.27
CA GLN A 391 19.77 -7.18 3.93
C GLN A 391 19.51 -5.70 4.18
N ALA A 392 18.57 -5.13 3.42
CA ALA A 392 18.06 -3.79 3.72
C ALA A 392 17.26 -3.83 5.02
N ARG A 393 17.38 -2.78 5.83
CA ARG A 393 16.56 -2.59 7.01
C ARG A 393 15.29 -1.84 6.62
N VAL A 394 14.16 -2.25 7.19
CA VAL A 394 12.89 -1.54 7.04
C VAL A 394 12.50 -0.99 8.41
N LEU A 395 12.30 0.32 8.48
CA LEU A 395 11.99 1.06 9.70
C LEU A 395 10.60 1.67 9.60
N PHE A 396 9.84 1.54 10.69
CA PHE A 396 8.56 2.21 10.88
C PHE A 396 8.75 3.46 11.72
N LEU A 397 8.22 4.58 11.23
CA LEU A 397 8.41 5.92 11.79
C LEU A 397 7.04 6.48 12.16
N ARG A 398 6.87 6.90 13.41
CA ARG A 398 5.63 7.51 13.88
C ARG A 398 5.90 8.87 14.49
N VAL A 399 5.36 9.91 13.88
CA VAL A 399 5.41 11.27 14.40
C VAL A 399 4.52 11.38 15.63
N GLN A 400 5.03 12.09 16.64
CA GLN A 400 4.28 12.37 17.86
C GLN A 400 2.95 13.08 17.52
N ARG A 401 1.86 12.63 18.16
CA ARG A 401 0.51 13.13 17.89
C ARG A 401 0.32 14.60 18.26
N TRP A 402 0.89 15.00 19.40
CA TRP A 402 0.78 16.34 19.94
C TRP A 402 2.18 16.96 20.03
N GLY A 403 2.55 17.72 19.00
CA GLY A 403 3.78 18.50 18.97
C GLY A 403 3.52 19.98 19.21
N ILE A 404 4.58 20.78 19.17
CA ILE A 404 4.53 22.23 19.43
C ILE A 404 3.50 22.90 18.51
N ALA A 405 3.46 22.52 17.24
CA ALA A 405 2.55 23.12 16.26
C ALA A 405 1.07 22.87 16.62
N GLU A 406 0.74 21.66 17.06
CA GLU A 406 -0.61 21.31 17.49
C GLU A 406 -0.99 22.03 18.80
N ARG A 407 -0.05 22.12 19.76
CA ARG A 407 -0.23 22.85 21.02
C ARG A 407 -0.49 24.33 20.81
N LEU A 408 0.26 24.97 19.90
CA LEU A 408 0.09 26.38 19.54
C LEU A 408 -1.28 26.68 18.89
N ALA A 409 -1.93 25.67 18.32
CA ALA A 409 -3.26 25.80 17.72
C ALA A 409 -4.40 25.62 18.73
N GLU A 410 -4.10 25.20 19.97
CA GLU A 410 -5.11 25.05 21.01
C GLU A 410 -5.61 26.42 21.51
N VAL A 411 -6.92 26.53 21.69
CA VAL A 411 -7.59 27.73 22.18
C VAL A 411 -8.45 27.42 23.41
N ASP A 412 -8.64 28.41 24.28
CA ASP A 412 -9.54 28.34 25.43
C ASP A 412 -11.02 28.43 25.01
N ALA A 413 -11.93 28.37 25.98
CA ALA A 413 -13.38 28.45 25.74
C ALA A 413 -13.82 29.81 25.15
N GLN A 414 -12.98 30.84 25.25
CA GLN A 414 -13.19 32.17 24.69
C GLN A 414 -12.51 32.34 23.32
N GLY A 415 -11.91 31.27 22.77
CA GLY A 415 -11.22 31.27 21.48
C GLY A 415 -9.84 31.95 21.51
N ARG A 416 -9.30 32.26 22.70
CA ARG A 416 -7.96 32.84 22.84
C ARG A 416 -6.93 31.73 22.87
N PRO A 417 -5.68 31.97 22.41
CA PRO A 417 -4.67 30.92 22.47
C PRO A 417 -4.43 30.45 23.90
N ARG A 418 -4.43 29.13 24.10
CA ARG A 418 -4.29 28.51 25.42
C ARG A 418 -2.90 28.77 26.03
N MET A 419 -1.88 28.81 25.18
CA MET A 419 -0.48 28.91 25.58
C MET A 419 0.36 29.69 24.55
N ASP A 420 1.55 30.11 24.96
CA ASP A 420 2.57 30.67 24.08
C ASP A 420 3.55 29.56 23.60
N LEU A 421 4.63 29.96 22.91
CA LEU A 421 5.64 29.03 22.44
C LEU A 421 6.33 28.25 23.57
N VAL A 422 6.61 28.89 24.71
CA VAL A 422 7.28 28.24 25.85
C VAL A 422 6.37 27.18 26.45
N GLY A 423 5.10 27.52 26.71
CA GLY A 423 4.11 26.56 27.18
C GLY A 423 3.91 25.40 26.21
N ALA A 424 3.87 25.67 24.90
CA ALA A 424 3.75 24.63 23.87
C ALA A 424 4.96 23.67 23.85
N ILE A 425 6.18 24.17 24.09
CA ILE A 425 7.38 23.33 24.21
C ILE A 425 7.29 22.45 25.46
N LEU A 426 6.96 23.02 26.62
CA LEU A 426 6.85 22.30 27.88
C LEU A 426 5.79 21.18 27.81
N GLU A 427 4.57 21.49 27.34
CA GLU A 427 3.50 20.48 27.20
C GLU A 427 3.79 19.43 26.11
N THR A 428 4.74 19.70 25.20
CA THR A 428 5.20 18.73 24.20
C THR A 428 6.20 17.74 24.81
N GLU A 429 7.12 18.22 25.64
CA GLU A 429 8.08 17.37 26.37
C GLU A 429 7.37 16.55 27.46
N GLU A 430 6.42 17.12 28.20
CA GLU A 430 5.57 16.36 29.14
C GLU A 430 4.78 15.24 28.44
N TYR A 431 4.31 15.49 27.20
CA TYR A 431 3.61 14.46 26.42
C TYR A 431 4.54 13.35 25.91
N LEU A 432 5.81 13.68 25.67
CA LEU A 432 6.85 12.71 25.34
C LEU A 432 7.08 11.78 26.54
N ASP A 433 7.30 12.34 27.73
CA ASP A 433 7.49 11.56 28.97
C ASP A 433 6.27 10.66 29.24
N TYR A 434 5.05 11.22 29.12
CA TYR A 434 3.81 10.44 29.19
C TYR A 434 3.78 9.26 28.21
N THR A 435 4.34 9.42 27.01
CA THR A 435 4.37 8.35 26.00
C THR A 435 5.38 7.26 26.35
N LEU A 436 6.54 7.63 26.87
CA LEU A 436 7.57 6.69 27.32
C LEU A 436 7.13 5.93 28.58
N ASP A 437 6.54 6.63 29.56
CA ASP A 437 6.02 6.02 30.78
C ASP A 437 4.87 5.05 30.49
N ARG A 438 3.98 5.43 29.57
CA ARG A 438 2.91 4.55 29.09
C ARG A 438 3.45 3.28 28.46
N ARG A 439 4.49 3.38 27.63
CA ARG A 439 5.17 2.21 27.07
C ARG A 439 5.77 1.35 28.17
N LEU A 440 6.43 1.94 29.17
CA LEU A 440 6.99 1.23 30.31
C LEU A 440 5.89 0.51 31.11
N GLY A 441 4.76 1.16 31.38
CA GLY A 441 3.61 0.56 32.05
C GLY A 441 3.05 -0.64 31.29
N CYS A 442 2.94 -0.56 29.96
CA CYS A 442 2.54 -1.70 29.13
C CYS A 442 3.54 -2.87 29.24
N LEU A 443 4.85 -2.60 29.19
CA LEU A 443 5.89 -3.62 29.38
C LEU A 443 5.83 -4.26 30.77
N GLN A 444 5.56 -3.47 31.81
CA GLN A 444 5.44 -3.95 33.18
C GLN A 444 4.27 -4.94 33.33
N PHE A 445 3.17 -4.74 32.61
CA PHE A 445 2.05 -5.70 32.52
C PHE A 445 2.30 -6.82 31.50
N GLY A 446 3.51 -6.98 30.97
CA GLY A 446 3.83 -8.08 30.06
C GLY A 446 3.21 -7.95 28.67
N MET A 447 2.75 -6.77 28.26
CA MET A 447 2.32 -6.56 26.87
C MET A 447 3.51 -6.78 25.94
N HIS A 448 3.30 -7.60 24.92
CA HIS A 448 4.35 -7.92 23.98
C HIS A 448 4.49 -6.81 22.93
N LEU A 449 5.35 -5.83 23.22
CA LEU A 449 5.64 -4.70 22.35
C LEU A 449 6.93 -4.96 21.53
N PRO A 450 7.13 -4.28 20.39
CA PRO A 450 8.43 -4.27 19.71
C PRO A 450 9.56 -3.96 20.71
N PRO A 451 10.69 -4.69 20.69
CA PRO A 451 11.68 -4.64 21.76
C PRO A 451 12.40 -3.28 21.82
N ARG A 452 12.67 -2.67 20.67
CA ARG A 452 13.39 -1.40 20.56
C ARG A 452 12.53 -0.37 19.84
N VAL A 453 12.48 0.83 20.44
CA VAL A 453 11.89 2.04 19.86
C VAL A 453 12.86 3.16 20.17
N HIS A 454 13.36 3.85 19.15
CA HIS A 454 14.24 5.00 19.33
C HIS A 454 13.42 6.28 19.17
N MET A 455 13.65 7.23 20.06
CA MET A 455 13.10 8.58 19.94
C MET A 455 14.10 9.43 19.17
N ARG A 456 13.61 10.15 18.18
CA ARG A 456 14.39 11.03 17.33
C ARG A 456 13.67 12.36 17.13
N ARG A 457 14.40 13.34 16.61
CA ARG A 457 13.89 14.68 16.31
C ARG A 457 14.25 15.06 14.88
N VAL A 458 13.30 15.66 14.18
CA VAL A 458 13.53 16.44 12.95
C VAL A 458 13.07 17.87 13.19
N THR A 459 13.13 18.72 12.17
CA THR A 459 12.69 20.10 12.26
C THR A 459 11.71 20.39 11.13
N GLU A 460 10.66 21.13 11.41
CA GLU A 460 9.74 21.66 10.42
C GLU A 460 9.63 23.18 10.52
N ARG A 461 9.14 23.84 9.47
CA ARG A 461 8.74 25.25 9.55
C ARG A 461 7.29 25.34 9.98
N TYR A 462 7.02 26.15 10.99
CA TYR A 462 5.66 26.39 11.45
C TYR A 462 4.86 27.19 10.41
N GLN A 463 3.77 26.58 9.92
CA GLN A 463 2.80 27.20 9.01
C GLN A 463 1.39 27.23 9.62
N GLY A 464 1.29 27.13 10.95
CA GLY A 464 0.01 27.07 11.65
C GLY A 464 -0.68 28.42 11.82
N VAL A 465 -1.71 28.42 12.66
CA VAL A 465 -2.63 29.56 12.86
C VAL A 465 -2.00 30.77 13.56
N ARG A 466 -0.94 30.57 14.36
CA ARG A 466 -0.23 31.63 15.10
C ARG A 466 0.75 32.37 14.19
N THR A 467 0.30 33.45 13.55
CA THR A 467 1.09 34.18 12.54
C THR A 467 2.40 34.75 13.08
N GLU A 468 2.47 35.06 14.37
CA GLU A 468 3.68 35.54 15.05
C GLU A 468 4.81 34.50 15.10
N TYR A 469 4.50 33.20 14.96
CA TYR A 469 5.49 32.13 14.93
C TYR A 469 5.70 31.56 13.52
N ARG A 470 5.10 32.17 12.49
CA ARG A 470 5.20 31.70 11.10
C ARG A 470 6.65 31.61 10.66
N ASN A 471 7.01 30.54 9.96
CA ASN A 471 8.36 30.21 9.49
C ASN A 471 9.39 29.91 10.59
N LEU A 472 9.01 29.92 11.87
CA LEU A 472 9.90 29.45 12.93
C LEU A 472 10.19 27.95 12.73
N ARG A 473 11.44 27.56 12.92
CA ARG A 473 11.88 26.17 12.85
C ARG A 473 11.57 25.48 14.18
N LEU A 474 10.61 24.57 14.18
CA LEU A 474 10.17 23.85 15.37
C LEU A 474 10.67 22.40 15.34
N PRO A 475 11.12 21.86 16.48
CA PRO A 475 11.43 20.44 16.57
C PRO A 475 10.15 19.60 16.47
N VAL A 476 10.26 18.49 15.75
CA VAL A 476 9.21 17.47 15.61
C VAL A 476 9.79 16.16 16.11
N ILE A 477 9.13 15.58 17.11
CA ILE A 477 9.52 14.30 17.71
C ILE A 477 8.88 13.17 16.91
N TYR A 478 9.66 12.12 16.63
CA TYR A 478 9.15 10.88 16.06
C TYR A 478 9.80 9.68 16.74
N PHE A 479 9.09 8.56 16.70
CA PHE A 479 9.52 7.27 17.21
C PHE A 479 9.82 6.35 16.03
N GLU A 480 11.01 5.77 16.01
CA GLU A 480 11.42 4.79 15.01
C GLU A 480 11.54 3.39 15.63
N ARG A 481 11.13 2.37 14.89
CA ARG A 481 11.33 0.97 15.25
C ARG A 481 11.58 0.14 14.00
N GLU A 482 12.12 -1.07 14.17
CA GLU A 482 12.14 -2.03 13.07
C GLU A 482 10.71 -2.40 12.65
N TYR A 483 10.54 -2.57 11.34
CA TYR A 483 9.32 -3.09 10.77
C TYR A 483 9.14 -4.56 11.19
N LEU A 484 7.92 -4.95 11.53
CA LEU A 484 7.61 -6.33 11.92
C LEU A 484 6.89 -7.02 10.77
N ALA A 485 7.61 -7.90 10.08
CA ALA A 485 7.03 -8.76 9.06
C ALA A 485 6.13 -9.80 9.72
N GLY A 486 4.83 -9.72 9.43
CA GLY A 486 3.84 -10.60 10.04
C GLY A 486 2.46 -10.38 9.45
N LEU A 487 1.46 -11.05 10.00
CA LEU A 487 0.05 -10.89 9.64
C LEU A 487 -0.71 -10.14 10.74
N PRO A 488 -1.51 -9.14 10.40
CA PRO A 488 -2.44 -8.56 11.35
C PRO A 488 -3.52 -9.55 11.76
N THR A 489 -3.97 -9.46 13.00
CA THR A 489 -5.00 -10.37 13.51
C THR A 489 -6.33 -10.26 12.76
N ASN A 490 -6.72 -9.05 12.34
CA ASN A 490 -7.98 -8.80 11.63
C ASN A 490 -7.93 -9.13 10.13
N SER A 491 -6.77 -9.46 9.56
CA SER A 491 -6.62 -9.77 8.13
C SER A 491 -5.96 -11.13 7.89
N VAL A 492 -6.12 -12.06 8.84
CA VAL A 492 -5.65 -13.45 8.67
C VAL A 492 -6.48 -14.11 7.55
N PRO A 493 -5.84 -14.68 6.51
CA PRO A 493 -6.55 -15.36 5.43
C PRO A 493 -7.39 -16.54 5.93
N GLU A 494 -8.59 -16.70 5.38
CA GLU A 494 -9.51 -17.79 5.71
C GLU A 494 -8.85 -19.17 5.62
N ARG A 495 -8.08 -19.43 4.55
CA ARG A 495 -7.34 -20.69 4.39
C ARG A 495 -6.42 -21.05 5.57
N LYS A 496 -5.91 -20.06 6.31
CA LYS A 496 -5.07 -20.26 7.51
C LYS A 496 -5.95 -20.51 8.73
N LEU A 497 -7.08 -19.79 8.85
CA LEU A 497 -8.06 -20.02 9.91
C LEU A 497 -8.71 -21.42 9.82
N GLN A 498 -8.80 -21.98 8.62
CA GLN A 498 -9.26 -23.35 8.39
C GLN A 498 -8.23 -24.44 8.76
N ASP A 499 -6.93 -24.13 8.94
CA ASP A 499 -5.97 -25.09 9.53
C ASP A 499 -6.14 -25.10 11.07
N PRO A 500 -6.60 -26.22 11.68
CA PRO A 500 -6.85 -26.27 13.11
C PRO A 500 -5.62 -25.94 13.97
N ARG A 501 -4.41 -26.29 13.50
CA ARG A 501 -3.17 -26.01 14.25
C ARG A 501 -2.88 -24.52 14.29
N TYR A 502 -3.08 -23.85 13.15
CA TYR A 502 -2.91 -22.41 13.05
C TYR A 502 -3.97 -21.69 13.90
N ALA A 503 -5.23 -22.08 13.76
CA ALA A 503 -6.35 -21.49 14.48
C ALA A 503 -6.17 -21.60 16.00
N LEU A 504 -5.80 -22.77 16.52
CA LEU A 504 -5.58 -22.98 17.96
C LEU A 504 -4.35 -22.21 18.47
N ALA A 505 -3.27 -22.13 17.69
CA ALA A 505 -2.10 -21.33 18.06
C ALA A 505 -2.45 -19.83 18.12
N LEU A 506 -3.22 -19.34 17.14
CA LEU A 506 -3.71 -17.96 17.13
C LEU A 506 -4.64 -17.67 18.31
N ALA A 507 -5.58 -18.57 18.62
CA ALA A 507 -6.50 -18.42 19.74
C ALA A 507 -5.74 -18.21 21.06
N ARG A 508 -4.70 -19.02 21.31
CA ARG A 508 -3.85 -18.89 22.51
C ARG A 508 -3.12 -17.55 22.57
N LEU A 509 -2.55 -17.11 21.44
CA LEU A 509 -1.86 -15.82 21.37
C LEU A 509 -2.81 -14.64 21.60
N LEU A 510 -4.00 -14.67 20.99
CA LEU A 510 -5.04 -13.65 21.19
C LEU A 510 -5.50 -13.63 22.64
N GLY A 511 -5.77 -14.78 23.25
CA GLY A 511 -6.19 -14.85 24.65
C GLY A 511 -5.11 -14.28 25.59
N THR A 512 -3.85 -14.65 25.35
CA THR A 512 -2.71 -14.11 26.09
C THR A 512 -2.59 -12.59 25.92
N ALA A 513 -2.74 -12.05 24.71
CA ALA A 513 -2.63 -10.60 24.50
C ALA A 513 -3.84 -9.79 25.01
N ALA A 514 -5.02 -10.40 25.04
CA ALA A 514 -6.26 -9.79 25.49
C ALA A 514 -6.20 -9.38 26.97
N ALA A 515 -5.63 -10.22 27.84
CA ALA A 515 -5.58 -10.00 29.27
C ALA A 515 -4.87 -8.68 29.67
N PRO A 516 -3.59 -8.45 29.29
CA PRO A 516 -2.93 -7.20 29.65
C PRO A 516 -3.52 -5.99 28.89
N ASN A 517 -4.05 -6.16 27.67
CA ASN A 517 -4.75 -5.09 26.94
C ASN A 517 -5.98 -4.59 27.71
N LEU A 518 -6.77 -5.52 28.26
CA LEU A 518 -7.92 -5.22 29.10
C LEU A 518 -7.51 -4.49 30.38
N VAL A 519 -6.47 -4.98 31.08
CA VAL A 519 -6.00 -4.39 32.35
C VAL A 519 -5.57 -2.94 32.17
N VAL A 520 -4.77 -2.65 31.14
CA VAL A 520 -4.30 -1.28 30.87
C VAL A 520 -5.41 -0.34 30.38
N GLY A 521 -6.63 -0.84 30.14
CA GLY A 521 -7.76 -0.01 29.69
C GLY A 521 -7.49 0.67 28.35
N ARG A 522 -7.04 -0.11 27.36
CA ARG A 522 -6.72 0.41 26.03
C ARG A 522 -8.00 0.72 25.24
N THR A 523 -8.32 2.00 25.08
CA THR A 523 -9.54 2.45 24.40
C THR A 523 -9.29 3.60 23.42
N LEU A 524 -10.19 3.78 22.46
CA LEU A 524 -10.12 4.86 21.47
C LEU A 524 -10.29 6.25 22.11
N GLU A 525 -11.29 6.36 23.00
CA GLU A 525 -11.62 7.57 23.74
C GLU A 525 -11.71 7.27 25.25
N PRO A 526 -11.51 8.28 26.12
CA PRO A 526 -11.68 8.11 27.56
C PRO A 526 -13.12 7.72 27.87
N ALA A 527 -13.29 6.74 28.77
CA ALA A 527 -14.61 6.44 29.31
C ALA A 527 -15.21 7.68 29.99
N THR A 528 -16.52 7.84 29.85
CA THR A 528 -17.27 8.69 30.78
C THR A 528 -17.61 7.86 32.02
N PRO A 529 -17.98 8.49 33.15
CA PRO A 529 -18.40 7.73 34.34
C PRO A 529 -19.50 6.70 34.08
N ASN A 530 -20.31 6.89 33.02
CA ASN A 530 -21.47 6.07 32.69
C ASN A 530 -21.31 5.25 31.40
N THR A 531 -20.21 5.41 30.66
CA THR A 531 -20.03 4.73 29.37
C THR A 531 -18.56 4.34 29.20
N PRO A 532 -18.24 3.03 29.17
CA PRO A 532 -16.88 2.57 28.89
C PRO A 532 -16.42 3.05 27.51
N GLY A 533 -15.13 3.32 27.37
CA GLY A 533 -14.54 3.62 26.06
C GLY A 533 -14.53 2.38 25.17
N GLU A 534 -14.59 2.57 23.86
CA GLU A 534 -14.48 1.47 22.89
C GLU A 534 -13.09 0.82 22.97
N PRO A 535 -12.98 -0.49 23.28
CA PRO A 535 -11.70 -1.17 23.37
C PRO A 535 -10.96 -1.23 22.03
N LEU A 536 -9.64 -1.03 22.09
CA LEU A 536 -8.75 -1.25 20.95
C LEU A 536 -8.06 -2.61 21.13
N PHE A 537 -8.65 -3.65 20.55
CA PHE A 537 -8.04 -4.99 20.52
C PHE A 537 -8.55 -5.77 19.30
N ASP A 538 -7.67 -6.58 18.70
CA ASP A 538 -7.96 -7.36 17.50
C ASP A 538 -8.41 -6.51 16.31
N ASN A 539 -7.94 -5.27 16.28
CA ASN A 539 -8.29 -4.25 15.29
C ASN A 539 -7.23 -4.09 14.18
N GLY A 540 -6.18 -4.92 14.22
CA GLY A 540 -5.04 -4.88 13.29
C GLY A 540 -3.78 -4.22 13.87
N ASP A 541 -3.83 -3.66 15.08
CA ASP A 541 -2.62 -3.17 15.78
C ASP A 541 -1.77 -4.31 16.36
N GLU A 542 -2.32 -5.52 16.41
CA GLU A 542 -1.62 -6.74 16.80
C GLU A 542 -1.10 -7.49 15.56
N ILE A 543 0.23 -7.69 15.49
CA ILE A 543 0.92 -8.35 14.38
C ILE A 543 1.39 -9.74 14.80
N ILE A 544 0.89 -10.75 14.11
CA ILE A 544 1.24 -12.16 14.22
C ILE A 544 2.54 -12.40 13.46
N VAL A 545 3.58 -12.84 14.16
CA VAL A 545 4.81 -13.32 13.53
C VAL A 545 4.79 -14.84 13.51
N GLU A 546 4.94 -15.38 12.31
CA GLU A 546 4.91 -16.83 12.04
C GLU A 546 6.31 -17.43 12.17
N GLY A 547 6.36 -18.70 12.59
CA GLY A 547 7.59 -19.49 12.55
C GLY A 547 7.89 -20.00 11.14
N SER A 548 9.02 -20.68 10.97
CA SER A 548 9.39 -21.33 9.71
C SER A 548 8.41 -22.42 9.25
N ASP A 549 7.58 -22.92 10.18
CA ASP A 549 6.48 -23.86 9.93
C ASP A 549 5.17 -23.20 9.50
N GLY A 550 5.15 -21.87 9.39
CA GLY A 550 3.98 -21.07 9.01
C GLY A 550 2.91 -20.98 10.10
N LEU A 551 3.20 -21.42 11.32
CA LEU A 551 2.31 -21.32 12.48
C LEU A 551 2.57 -20.03 13.28
N PRO A 552 1.54 -19.44 13.93
CA PRO A 552 1.72 -18.28 14.81
C PRO A 552 2.66 -18.61 15.97
N ARG A 553 3.68 -17.77 16.18
CA ARG A 553 4.65 -17.92 17.27
C ARG A 553 4.63 -16.75 18.24
N HIS A 554 4.49 -15.55 17.70
CA HIS A 554 4.46 -14.32 18.48
C HIS A 554 3.31 -13.43 18.02
N LEU A 555 2.77 -12.67 18.95
CA LEU A 555 1.83 -11.59 18.70
C LEU A 555 2.41 -10.32 19.30
N PHE A 556 2.69 -9.32 18.48
CA PHE A 556 3.25 -8.03 18.92
C PHE A 556 2.19 -6.94 18.79
N LEU A 557 1.97 -6.16 19.85
CA LEU A 557 1.21 -4.92 19.75
C LEU A 557 2.11 -3.80 19.23
N VAL A 558 1.91 -3.36 17.99
CA VAL A 558 2.77 -2.37 17.33
C VAL A 558 2.39 -0.93 17.64
N ASP A 559 1.19 -0.71 18.19
CA ASP A 559 0.70 0.59 18.63
C ASP A 559 0.06 0.50 20.02
N HIS A 560 0.75 0.99 21.04
CA HIS A 560 0.22 1.08 22.40
C HIS A 560 -0.55 2.40 22.66
N SER A 561 -0.89 3.15 21.60
CA SER A 561 -1.86 4.25 21.70
C SER A 561 -3.18 3.73 22.26
N GLY A 562 -3.84 4.58 23.05
CA GLY A 562 -5.05 4.20 23.77
C GLY A 562 -4.80 3.52 25.12
N ALA A 563 -3.61 3.00 25.40
CA ALA A 563 -3.32 2.38 26.69
C ALA A 563 -3.41 3.43 27.81
N PHE A 564 -4.01 3.04 28.95
CA PHE A 564 -4.33 3.90 30.08
C PHE A 564 -5.26 5.07 29.71
N THR A 565 -5.98 4.99 28.58
CA THR A 565 -7.02 5.96 28.24
C THR A 565 -8.23 5.75 29.14
N ASP A 566 -8.66 4.51 29.35
CA ASP A 566 -9.62 4.18 30.40
C ASP A 566 -8.93 3.77 31.70
N TRP A 567 -8.97 4.69 32.65
CA TRP A 567 -8.56 4.50 34.04
C TRP A 567 -9.72 4.77 35.01
N ARG A 568 -10.90 5.14 34.50
CA ARG A 568 -12.04 5.62 35.30
C ARG A 568 -13.07 4.52 35.54
N THR A 569 -13.21 3.56 34.62
CA THR A 569 -14.13 2.45 34.83
C THR A 569 -13.65 1.58 36.00
N PRO A 570 -14.48 1.35 37.03
CA PRO A 570 -14.05 0.73 38.29
C PRO A 570 -13.81 -0.77 38.22
N THR A 571 -14.42 -1.46 37.24
CA THR A 571 -14.32 -2.92 37.04
C THR A 571 -14.02 -3.24 35.58
N LEU A 572 -13.58 -4.48 35.30
CA LEU A 572 -13.30 -4.94 33.94
C LEU A 572 -14.52 -5.51 33.21
N LEU A 573 -15.62 -5.80 33.94
CA LEU A 573 -16.81 -6.45 33.41
C LEU A 573 -17.48 -5.73 32.23
N PRO A 574 -17.56 -4.38 32.19
CA PRO A 574 -18.20 -3.67 31.08
C PRO A 574 -17.55 -3.92 29.71
N PHE A 575 -16.31 -4.41 29.67
CA PHE A 575 -15.58 -4.71 28.43
C PHE A 575 -15.75 -6.15 27.97
N ALA A 576 -16.39 -7.02 28.76
CA ALA A 576 -16.41 -8.46 28.52
C ALA A 576 -16.96 -8.85 27.14
N GLN A 577 -18.03 -8.17 26.69
CA GLN A 577 -18.60 -8.38 25.36
C GLN A 577 -17.59 -8.09 24.24
N SER A 578 -16.85 -6.99 24.33
CA SER A 578 -15.84 -6.64 23.31
C SER A 578 -14.70 -7.67 23.28
N TYR A 579 -14.31 -8.22 24.43
CA TYR A 579 -13.29 -9.28 24.52
C TYR A 579 -13.81 -10.68 24.17
N ALA A 580 -15.12 -10.87 23.95
CA ALA A 580 -15.66 -12.04 23.26
C ALA A 580 -15.55 -11.91 21.72
N GLY A 581 -15.44 -10.68 21.22
CA GLY A 581 -15.34 -10.34 19.79
C GLY A 581 -14.34 -11.17 19.00
N PRO A 582 -13.08 -11.36 19.46
CA PRO A 582 -12.08 -12.13 18.73
C PRO A 582 -12.47 -13.59 18.44
N ALA A 583 -13.22 -14.24 19.32
CA ALA A 583 -13.75 -15.58 19.09
C ALA A 583 -14.95 -15.53 18.14
N ASN A 584 -15.88 -14.60 18.38
CA ASN A 584 -17.12 -14.48 17.60
C ASN A 584 -16.89 -14.13 16.14
N CYS A 585 -15.99 -13.18 15.83
CA CYS A 585 -15.74 -12.74 14.46
C CYS A 585 -15.08 -13.82 13.57
N ARG A 586 -14.51 -14.85 14.18
CA ARG A 586 -13.84 -15.97 13.49
C ARG A 586 -14.69 -17.23 13.41
N ALA A 587 -15.84 -17.28 14.08
CA ALA A 587 -16.66 -18.49 14.20
C ALA A 587 -17.08 -19.10 12.85
N GLU A 588 -17.27 -18.29 11.81
CA GLU A 588 -17.63 -18.78 10.47
C GLU A 588 -16.42 -19.28 9.66
N ASN A 589 -15.20 -18.87 10.04
CA ASN A 589 -13.98 -19.02 9.24
C ASN A 589 -13.01 -20.07 9.79
N VAL A 590 -13.25 -20.59 11.00
CA VAL A 590 -12.42 -21.64 11.62
C VAL A 590 -13.13 -22.98 11.52
N ALA A 591 -12.35 -24.05 11.39
CA ALA A 591 -12.90 -25.41 11.26
C ALA A 591 -13.65 -25.89 12.52
N ASP A 592 -13.21 -25.47 13.71
CA ASP A 592 -13.85 -25.78 14.99
C ASP A 592 -13.97 -24.51 15.86
N PRO A 593 -15.12 -23.81 15.78
CA PRO A 593 -15.35 -22.56 16.49
C PRO A 593 -15.38 -22.71 18.02
N ARG A 594 -15.74 -23.90 18.50
CA ARG A 594 -15.80 -24.19 19.94
C ARG A 594 -14.39 -24.39 20.49
N ALA A 595 -13.58 -25.23 19.84
CA ALA A 595 -12.20 -25.44 20.25
C ALA A 595 -11.35 -24.15 20.20
N PHE A 596 -11.59 -23.29 19.20
CA PHE A 596 -10.96 -21.97 19.14
C PHE A 596 -11.33 -21.11 20.35
N ALA A 597 -12.63 -21.01 20.65
CA ALA A 597 -13.13 -20.22 21.78
C ALA A 597 -12.63 -20.73 23.14
N GLU A 598 -12.61 -22.05 23.34
CA GLU A 598 -12.08 -22.68 24.56
C GLU A 598 -10.58 -22.39 24.72
N ALA A 599 -9.79 -22.51 23.65
CA ALA A 599 -8.36 -22.22 23.67
C ALA A 599 -8.06 -20.72 23.94
N TYR A 600 -8.86 -19.82 23.35
CA TYR A 600 -8.78 -18.38 23.58
C TYR A 600 -9.07 -18.03 25.04
N LEU A 601 -10.20 -18.51 25.57
CA LEU A 601 -10.59 -18.25 26.96
C LEU A 601 -9.61 -18.84 27.98
N ALA A 602 -9.09 -20.04 27.72
CA ALA A 602 -8.11 -20.66 28.59
C ALA A 602 -6.84 -19.80 28.70
N ALA A 603 -6.29 -19.37 27.56
CA ALA A 603 -5.11 -18.50 27.54
C ALA A 603 -5.38 -17.13 28.17
N PHE A 604 -6.56 -16.54 27.94
CA PHE A 604 -6.98 -15.29 28.57
C PHE A 604 -7.08 -15.41 30.09
N ARG A 605 -7.68 -16.48 30.60
CA ARG A 605 -7.75 -16.78 32.03
C ARG A 605 -6.36 -16.91 32.62
N ASP A 606 -5.52 -17.77 32.04
CA ASP A 606 -4.19 -18.08 32.56
C ASP A 606 -3.33 -16.83 32.67
N GLU A 607 -3.37 -15.97 31.63
CA GLU A 607 -2.61 -14.73 31.61
C GLU A 607 -3.17 -13.69 32.60
N LEU A 608 -4.49 -13.52 32.69
CA LEU A 608 -5.09 -12.59 33.65
C LEU A 608 -4.79 -13.01 35.11
N GLN A 609 -4.83 -14.32 35.40
CA GLN A 609 -4.41 -14.86 36.69
C GLN A 609 -2.91 -14.64 36.94
N ARG A 610 -2.06 -14.81 35.91
CA ARG A 610 -0.62 -14.52 36.00
C ARG A 610 -0.38 -13.06 36.37
N LEU A 611 -1.04 -12.11 35.70
CA LEU A 611 -0.91 -10.68 35.99
C LEU A 611 -1.32 -10.32 37.41
N PHE A 612 -2.45 -10.87 37.88
CA PHE A 612 -2.90 -10.66 39.25
C PHE A 612 -1.88 -11.19 40.27
N ARG A 613 -1.42 -12.44 40.10
CA ARG A 613 -0.39 -13.03 40.98
C ARG A 613 0.90 -12.21 40.97
N ASP A 614 1.35 -11.79 39.80
CA ASP A 614 2.56 -11.00 39.62
C ASP A 614 2.48 -9.65 40.33
N TYR A 615 1.32 -8.99 40.26
CA TYR A 615 1.07 -7.74 40.96
C TYR A 615 1.05 -7.96 42.48
N GLU A 616 0.33 -8.96 42.99
CA GLU A 616 0.27 -9.26 44.43
C GLU A 616 1.65 -9.61 45.00
N LEU A 617 2.41 -10.47 44.31
CA LEU A 617 3.76 -10.87 44.75
C LEU A 617 4.77 -9.72 44.72
N ARG A 618 4.61 -8.76 43.80
CA ARG A 618 5.55 -7.66 43.57
C ARG A 618 4.91 -6.30 43.79
N LYS A 619 3.92 -6.21 44.68
CA LYS A 619 3.08 -5.03 44.88
C LYS A 619 3.89 -3.75 45.07
N ALA A 620 4.89 -3.79 45.95
CA ALA A 620 5.77 -2.63 46.20
C ALA A 620 6.53 -2.16 44.96
N ALA A 621 6.89 -3.06 44.04
CA ALA A 621 7.57 -2.70 42.80
C ALA A 621 6.60 -2.05 41.80
N PHE A 622 5.37 -2.56 41.68
CA PHE A 622 4.33 -1.98 40.84
C PHE A 622 3.90 -0.59 41.35
N ASP A 623 3.59 -0.50 42.65
CA ASP A 623 3.18 0.76 43.29
C ASP A 623 4.31 1.80 43.26
N GLY A 624 5.56 1.35 43.35
CA GLY A 624 6.75 2.19 43.35
C GLY A 624 7.24 2.63 41.97
N LEU A 625 6.74 2.08 40.87
CA LEU A 625 7.32 2.25 39.52
C LEU A 625 7.36 3.72 39.06
N PHE A 626 6.30 4.47 39.34
CA PHE A 626 6.15 5.88 38.93
C PHE A 626 6.12 6.86 40.11
N LYS A 627 6.66 6.46 41.28
CA LYS A 627 6.60 7.25 42.52
C LYS A 627 7.32 8.61 42.46
N HIS A 628 8.19 8.80 41.48
CA HIS A 628 8.94 10.03 41.26
C HIS A 628 8.10 11.12 40.56
N LEU A 629 6.95 10.74 39.99
CA LEU A 629 5.98 11.64 39.39
C LEU A 629 4.94 12.05 40.42
N THR A 630 4.63 13.34 40.52
CA THR A 630 3.54 13.83 41.36
C THR A 630 2.20 13.43 40.75
N ALA A 631 1.37 12.66 41.46
CA ALA A 631 0.07 12.25 40.95
C ALA A 631 -0.90 13.44 40.84
N ASP A 632 -1.50 13.62 39.66
CA ASP A 632 -2.50 14.65 39.39
C ASP A 632 -3.86 14.00 39.08
N PRO A 633 -4.90 14.26 39.91
CA PRO A 633 -6.26 13.79 39.66
C PRO A 633 -6.87 14.21 38.32
N ALA A 634 -6.34 15.25 37.66
CA ALA A 634 -6.70 15.60 36.29
C ALA A 634 -6.36 14.49 35.27
N GLY A 635 -5.54 13.51 35.66
CA GLY A 635 -5.28 12.31 34.90
C GLY A 635 -3.92 12.33 34.21
N ASN A 636 -2.85 12.70 34.93
CA ASN A 636 -1.49 12.43 34.46
C ASN A 636 -1.14 10.93 34.61
N PHE A 637 0.02 10.51 34.08
CA PHE A 637 0.31 9.08 33.99
C PHE A 637 0.37 8.37 35.35
N ALA A 638 1.03 8.95 36.35
CA ALA A 638 1.15 8.37 37.69
C ALA A 638 -0.22 8.11 38.34
N TYR A 639 -1.15 9.06 38.20
CA TYR A 639 -2.50 8.88 38.72
C TYR A 639 -3.24 7.77 37.98
N ARG A 640 -3.19 7.74 36.64
CA ARG A 640 -3.80 6.68 35.82
C ARG A 640 -3.25 5.30 36.17
N TRP A 641 -1.94 5.18 36.34
CA TRP A 641 -1.25 3.97 36.76
C TRP A 641 -1.82 3.45 38.09
N SER A 642 -1.89 4.31 39.11
CA SER A 642 -2.46 3.94 40.41
C SER A 642 -3.89 3.43 40.32
N ARG A 643 -4.73 4.06 39.48
CA ARG A 643 -6.13 3.67 39.28
C ARG A 643 -6.27 2.32 38.57
N VAL A 644 -5.40 2.04 37.60
CA VAL A 644 -5.34 0.72 36.95
C VAL A 644 -4.91 -0.37 37.95
N LEU A 645 -3.94 -0.09 38.82
CA LEU A 645 -3.52 -1.04 39.87
C LEU A 645 -4.61 -1.27 40.92
N GLU A 646 -5.32 -0.23 41.34
CA GLU A 646 -6.49 -0.34 42.23
C GLU A 646 -7.60 -1.19 41.59
N ARG A 647 -7.87 -1.00 40.29
CA ARG A 647 -8.82 -1.82 39.53
C ARG A 647 -8.38 -3.28 39.46
N LEU A 648 -7.10 -3.53 39.16
CA LEU A 648 -6.55 -4.89 39.12
C LEU A 648 -6.65 -5.57 40.48
N ALA A 649 -6.33 -4.88 41.57
CA ALA A 649 -6.42 -5.40 42.95
C ALA A 649 -7.83 -5.84 43.35
N ARG A 650 -8.87 -5.19 42.79
CA ARG A 650 -10.28 -5.49 43.06
C ARG A 650 -10.89 -6.51 42.11
N THR A 651 -10.14 -6.95 41.10
CA THR A 651 -10.68 -7.79 40.02
C THR A 651 -10.82 -9.24 40.48
N ASN A 652 -12.03 -9.80 40.33
CA ASN A 652 -12.23 -11.25 40.41
C ASN A 652 -12.03 -11.88 39.02
N VAL A 653 -10.90 -12.56 38.83
CA VAL A 653 -10.52 -13.13 37.52
C VAL A 653 -11.58 -14.10 37.00
N GLU A 654 -12.11 -14.99 37.84
CA GLU A 654 -13.10 -15.98 37.42
C GLU A 654 -14.46 -15.35 37.09
N GLU A 655 -14.79 -14.21 37.68
CA GLU A 655 -15.99 -13.46 37.31
C GLU A 655 -15.84 -12.83 35.93
N VAL A 656 -14.70 -12.17 35.66
CA VAL A 656 -14.41 -11.58 34.35
C VAL A 656 -14.42 -12.64 33.24
N VAL A 657 -13.75 -13.78 33.47
CA VAL A 657 -13.69 -14.86 32.46
C VAL A 657 -15.08 -15.44 32.21
N ARG A 658 -15.89 -15.67 33.25
CA ARG A 658 -17.27 -16.14 33.09
C ARG A 658 -18.12 -15.14 32.32
N GLU A 659 -17.93 -13.85 32.56
CA GLU A 659 -18.68 -12.83 31.84
C GLU A 659 -18.27 -12.78 30.36
N VAL A 660 -16.98 -12.86 30.02
CA VAL A 660 -16.54 -12.96 28.61
C VAL A 660 -17.13 -14.21 27.95
N GLN A 661 -17.09 -15.36 28.65
CA GLN A 661 -17.62 -16.62 28.14
C GLN A 661 -19.12 -16.53 27.79
N ARG A 662 -19.93 -15.81 28.57
CA ARG A 662 -21.36 -15.60 28.31
C ARG A 662 -21.66 -14.85 27.03
N HIS A 663 -20.68 -14.13 26.47
CA HIS A 663 -20.82 -13.40 25.21
C HIS A 663 -20.22 -14.15 24.02
N ILE A 664 -19.63 -15.34 24.20
CA ILE A 664 -19.07 -16.14 23.10
C ILE A 664 -20.14 -17.10 22.57
N ALA A 665 -20.58 -16.86 21.33
CA ALA A 665 -21.71 -17.55 20.74
C ALA A 665 -21.48 -19.07 20.57
N SER A 666 -20.24 -19.52 20.35
CA SER A 666 -19.91 -20.94 20.16
C SER A 666 -19.84 -21.75 21.47
N LEU A 667 -19.97 -21.11 22.62
CA LEU A 667 -19.91 -21.74 23.96
C LEU A 667 -21.25 -21.71 24.71
N ILE A 668 -22.28 -21.12 24.10
CA ILE A 668 -23.65 -21.05 24.59
C ILE A 668 -24.46 -22.08 23.80
#